data_AF-A0A2E3BCX8-F1
#
_entry.id   AF-A0A2E3BCX8-F1
#
_cell.length_a   1.000
_cell.length_b   1.000
_cell.length_c   1.000
_cell.angle_alpha   90.00
_cell.angle_beta   90.00
_cell.angle_gamma   90.00
#
_symmetry.space_group_name_H-M   'P 1'
#
loop_
_entity.id
_entity.type
_entity.pdbx_description
1 polymer ?
#
loop_
_entity_poly.entity_id
_entity_poly.type
_entity_poly.pdbx_seq_one_letter_code
_entity_poly.pdbx_strand_id
1 'polypeptide(L)'
;MPVLSSFIVFIGLLFSQLSFGAACPSSSSVTSAGAVDGDNCTVTGSSSVMQLNFQNGFNDASVVTATGSNNGTTVGAQRKLSFIKAAEILAEQVVSTQTILVDANFDSTMSCSAFEATLGSAGATTNIGYPAATSGLLGNTYYPIGLANAITGSDIDPWVSDITSSFNADLGDSDCLSGSFWYYGFDAPSGSDIGFTTVLLHEMTHGLGFASLTDASDGSKAAGIDDIFSNFLYSKQDSADWSVAGGLNDSDRADSAVSVTGLLWNGSNVNTKAIGLLTAGYDDADTSSSFTSGDRVQMYAPNPIEGGSSVSHFTTAASPNEIMEPQYTAGQLDLGLALYLLKDIGWEIAESFGISLEGTSYADGDTIVLPITSSPFNIGGDYSIELDLNGVDVSNLLNETSAGVAIESLNTGEFAGEYILTVTNDSNGDVITLTLKRPLNLNWSATSLLNGDTDQTLAIEGGASGTVYSLVQSGSADLVFLDDNSISITTATAENNATSFNAALIYLDSAVVTDISSMDVTVQSSYDDVIETGVKVYPASLHDFSVKNTDDEALSTAFGGLTGGETLLTEMNLATSYSADSNGEFTVLLPDTSVLAANTIYEMEISASGYNSETLTLDSNTISHNVVLTEASTAITLTGNIRTVGTQNLLQNPPVVELSYGDGTSDILSVLVASSTQASFSHEVDLNLKSLKLLSIRQSESDTLELNISNIIQTQSLYFSLSNNKTIDTTSGSSGGGSISFLSLFSFVILLLSVRRIKMLRKPVE
;
A
#
# COMPACT_ATOMS: atom_id res chain seq x y z
N MET A 1 -24.20 -42.84 80.37
CA MET A 1 -25.54 -42.65 79.75
C MET A 1 -25.94 -41.20 80.03
N PRO A 2 -26.42 -40.38 79.06
CA PRO A 2 -26.97 -40.68 77.73
C PRO A 2 -26.06 -40.15 76.57
N VAL A 3 -25.98 -40.81 75.41
CA VAL A 3 -26.77 -40.65 74.16
C VAL A 3 -26.77 -39.21 73.60
N LEU A 4 -25.84 -38.95 72.66
CA LEU A 4 -25.82 -37.78 71.79
C LEU A 4 -26.55 -38.16 70.49
N SER A 5 -27.65 -37.48 70.20
CA SER A 5 -28.44 -37.68 68.98
C SER A 5 -27.94 -36.72 67.90
N SER A 6 -27.29 -37.24 66.85
CA SER A 6 -26.92 -36.44 65.68
C SER A 6 -28.16 -36.21 64.80
N PHE A 7 -28.57 -34.95 64.68
CA PHE A 7 -29.50 -34.49 63.64
C PHE A 7 -28.70 -34.30 62.35
N ILE A 8 -28.98 -35.13 61.35
CA ILE A 8 -28.53 -34.93 59.96
C ILE A 8 -29.59 -34.06 59.29
N VAL A 9 -29.22 -32.83 58.93
CA VAL A 9 -30.01 -31.95 58.06
C VAL A 9 -29.79 -32.43 56.62
N PHE A 10 -30.84 -32.96 56.00
CA PHE A 10 -30.87 -33.27 54.57
C PHE A 10 -31.05 -31.96 53.82
N ILE A 11 -29.98 -31.39 53.26
CA ILE A 11 -30.05 -30.33 52.27
C ILE A 11 -30.40 -31.03 50.94
N GLY A 12 -31.65 -30.94 50.53
CA GLY A 12 -32.08 -31.31 49.19
C GLY A 12 -31.51 -30.30 48.19
N LEU A 13 -30.43 -30.68 47.52
CA LEU A 13 -29.99 -30.05 46.27
C LEU A 13 -31.07 -30.31 45.21
N LEU A 14 -31.92 -29.31 44.97
CA LEU A 14 -32.67 -29.19 43.73
C LEU A 14 -31.65 -28.88 42.63
N PHE A 15 -31.12 -29.92 42.00
CA PHE A 15 -30.49 -29.79 40.69
C PHE A 15 -31.59 -29.36 39.71
N SER A 16 -31.53 -28.14 39.20
CA SER A 16 -32.21 -27.78 37.96
C SER A 16 -31.62 -28.67 36.86
N GLN A 17 -32.41 -29.63 36.38
CA GLN A 17 -32.04 -30.43 35.22
C GLN A 17 -32.07 -29.51 33.99
N LEU A 18 -30.91 -28.95 33.63
CA LEU A 18 -30.69 -28.42 32.28
C LEU A 18 -30.76 -29.62 31.33
N SER A 19 -31.87 -29.78 30.60
CA SER A 19 -31.93 -30.76 29.52
C SER A 19 -31.16 -30.19 28.33
N PHE A 20 -29.88 -30.51 28.23
CA PHE A 20 -29.10 -30.21 27.03
C PHE A 20 -29.69 -31.01 25.86
N GLY A 21 -30.10 -30.33 24.78
CA GLY A 21 -30.44 -30.98 23.52
C GLY A 21 -29.27 -31.83 23.02
N ALA A 22 -29.55 -32.95 22.36
CA ALA A 22 -28.50 -33.81 21.81
C ALA A 22 -27.62 -33.03 20.82
N ALA A 23 -26.34 -33.38 20.67
CA ALA A 23 -25.49 -32.73 19.67
C ALA A 23 -26.05 -32.96 18.26
N CYS A 24 -26.10 -31.92 17.44
CA CYS A 24 -26.46 -32.04 16.03
C CYS A 24 -25.42 -32.91 15.30
N PRO A 25 -25.82 -33.68 14.28
CA PRO A 25 -24.85 -34.32 13.42
C PRO A 25 -24.11 -33.24 12.61
N SER A 26 -22.79 -33.37 12.46
CA SER A 26 -21.99 -32.42 11.68
C SER A 26 -22.48 -32.32 10.24
N SER A 27 -22.59 -31.10 9.70
CA SER A 27 -22.94 -30.88 8.30
C SER A 27 -21.76 -31.29 7.40
N SER A 28 -21.82 -32.51 6.85
CA SER A 28 -20.69 -33.10 6.12
C SER A 28 -21.14 -34.00 4.98
N SER A 29 -20.22 -34.27 4.05
CA SER A 29 -20.47 -35.13 2.89
C SER A 29 -20.73 -36.61 3.24
N VAL A 30 -20.58 -37.02 4.49
CA VAL A 30 -20.85 -38.39 4.96
C VAL A 30 -22.16 -38.51 5.75
N THR A 31 -22.75 -37.39 6.18
CA THR A 31 -23.97 -37.38 7.00
C THR A 31 -25.21 -37.47 6.13
N SER A 32 -25.94 -38.58 6.19
CA SER A 32 -27.13 -38.81 5.35
C SER A 32 -28.48 -38.54 6.03
N ALA A 33 -28.47 -38.41 7.36
CA ALA A 33 -29.64 -38.08 8.17
C ALA A 33 -29.37 -36.78 8.95
N GLY A 34 -30.35 -35.88 9.01
CA GLY A 34 -30.28 -34.68 9.87
C GLY A 34 -30.52 -35.02 11.34
N ALA A 35 -30.80 -34.00 12.16
CA ALA A 35 -31.26 -34.19 13.53
C ALA A 35 -32.49 -35.10 13.61
N VAL A 36 -32.65 -35.85 14.71
CA VAL A 36 -33.77 -36.76 14.93
C VAL A 36 -35.10 -36.00 14.83
N ASP A 37 -36.07 -36.56 14.11
CA ASP A 37 -37.38 -35.94 13.88
C ASP A 37 -38.10 -35.63 15.21
N GLY A 38 -38.43 -34.36 15.44
CA GLY A 38 -39.15 -33.90 16.63
C GLY A 38 -38.28 -33.58 17.85
N ASP A 39 -36.95 -33.69 17.74
CA ASP A 39 -35.99 -33.30 18.78
C ASP A 39 -35.25 -32.00 18.41
N ASN A 40 -34.87 -31.24 19.43
CA ASN A 40 -33.90 -30.14 19.29
C ASN A 40 -32.48 -30.71 19.25
N CYS A 41 -31.55 -29.95 18.66
CA CYS A 41 -30.13 -30.31 18.72
C CYS A 41 -29.23 -29.10 18.90
N THR A 42 -28.01 -29.32 19.37
CA THR A 42 -27.02 -28.27 19.63
C THR A 42 -25.84 -28.33 18.67
N VAL A 43 -25.47 -27.18 18.11
CA VAL A 43 -24.24 -26.93 17.35
C VAL A 43 -23.27 -26.19 18.28
N THR A 44 -22.03 -26.66 18.38
CA THR A 44 -20.98 -26.04 19.21
C THR A 44 -19.84 -25.62 18.30
N GLY A 45 -19.67 -24.30 18.14
CA GLY A 45 -18.49 -23.71 17.49
C GLY A 45 -17.46 -23.26 18.52
N SER A 46 -16.36 -22.67 18.06
CA SER A 46 -15.33 -22.12 18.96
C SER A 46 -15.79 -20.89 19.74
N SER A 47 -16.77 -20.14 19.23
CA SER A 47 -17.22 -18.86 19.80
C SER A 47 -18.54 -18.95 20.58
N SER A 48 -19.46 -19.83 20.19
CA SER A 48 -20.73 -20.01 20.90
C SER A 48 -21.38 -21.39 20.67
N VAL A 49 -22.49 -21.62 21.38
CA VAL A 49 -23.37 -22.78 21.19
C VAL A 49 -24.72 -22.30 20.66
N MET A 50 -25.21 -22.92 19.60
CA MET A 50 -26.54 -22.66 19.05
C MET A 50 -27.44 -23.89 19.20
N GLN A 51 -28.62 -23.74 19.80
CA GLN A 51 -29.63 -24.79 19.86
C GLN A 51 -30.69 -24.57 18.77
N LEU A 52 -30.85 -25.55 17.90
CA LEU A 52 -31.83 -25.55 16.82
C LEU A 52 -33.08 -26.32 17.25
N ASN A 53 -34.21 -25.62 17.29
CA ASN A 53 -35.52 -26.19 17.57
C ASN A 53 -36.28 -26.33 16.25
N PHE A 54 -36.15 -27.50 15.61
CA PHE A 54 -36.87 -27.82 14.37
C PHE A 54 -38.35 -28.07 14.64
N GLN A 55 -39.18 -27.14 14.20
CA GLN A 55 -40.63 -27.21 14.35
C GLN A 55 -41.26 -27.75 13.04
N ASN A 56 -42.07 -26.97 12.32
CA ASN A 56 -42.81 -27.47 11.16
C ASN A 56 -41.94 -27.63 9.88
N GLY A 57 -42.23 -28.66 9.08
CA GLY A 57 -41.69 -28.85 7.72
C GLY A 57 -40.26 -29.39 7.59
N PHE A 58 -39.61 -29.75 8.69
CA PHE A 58 -38.28 -30.37 8.69
C PHE A 58 -38.30 -31.91 8.63
N ASN A 59 -39.47 -32.55 8.73
CA ASN A 59 -39.62 -34.02 8.72
C ASN A 59 -40.18 -34.54 7.38
N ASP A 60 -39.93 -33.82 6.28
CA ASP A 60 -40.37 -34.26 4.95
C ASP A 60 -39.57 -35.50 4.48
N ALA A 61 -40.29 -36.62 4.32
CA ALA A 61 -39.73 -37.91 3.96
C ALA A 61 -39.56 -38.11 2.43
N SER A 62 -39.85 -37.09 1.62
CA SER A 62 -39.68 -37.12 0.17
C SER A 62 -38.22 -37.38 -0.19
N VAL A 63 -37.96 -38.44 -0.95
CA VAL A 63 -36.61 -38.90 -1.29
C VAL A 63 -35.98 -37.95 -2.31
N VAL A 64 -34.76 -37.50 -2.02
CA VAL A 64 -33.95 -36.65 -2.91
C VAL A 64 -32.50 -37.15 -2.95
N THR A 65 -31.79 -36.83 -4.03
CA THR A 65 -30.36 -37.11 -4.14
C THR A 65 -29.54 -36.05 -3.43
N ALA A 66 -28.38 -36.46 -2.89
CA ALA A 66 -27.39 -35.54 -2.36
C ALA A 66 -27.00 -34.46 -3.39
N THR A 67 -26.74 -33.25 -2.91
CA THR A 67 -26.35 -32.10 -3.76
C THR A 67 -25.42 -31.16 -3.01
N GLY A 68 -24.45 -30.55 -3.69
CA GLY A 68 -23.62 -29.48 -3.11
C GLY A 68 -22.95 -29.82 -1.78
N SER A 69 -22.45 -31.05 -1.62
CA SER A 69 -21.90 -31.59 -0.35
C SER A 69 -22.90 -31.80 0.80
N ASN A 70 -24.18 -31.48 0.61
CA ASN A 70 -25.26 -31.91 1.49
C ASN A 70 -25.69 -33.34 1.11
N ASN A 71 -25.35 -34.32 1.96
CA ASN A 71 -25.57 -35.74 1.68
C ASN A 71 -26.92 -36.27 2.21
N GLY A 72 -27.84 -35.38 2.63
CA GLY A 72 -29.19 -35.76 3.06
C GLY A 72 -29.97 -36.49 1.96
N THR A 73 -30.65 -37.58 2.33
CA THR A 73 -31.39 -38.44 1.38
C THR A 73 -32.90 -38.15 1.31
N THR A 74 -33.40 -37.22 2.11
CA THR A 74 -34.77 -36.71 2.05
C THR A 74 -34.76 -35.18 2.11
N VAL A 75 -35.84 -34.54 1.64
CA VAL A 75 -35.99 -33.07 1.70
C VAL A 75 -35.82 -32.57 3.13
N GLY A 76 -36.45 -33.24 4.11
CA GLY A 76 -36.32 -32.91 5.52
C GLY A 76 -34.88 -33.04 6.04
N ALA A 77 -34.17 -34.10 5.64
CA ALA A 77 -32.77 -34.28 6.02
C ALA A 77 -31.87 -33.17 5.44
N GLN A 78 -32.07 -32.79 4.17
CA GLN A 78 -31.30 -31.73 3.55
C GLN A 78 -31.58 -30.36 4.19
N ARG A 79 -32.85 -30.03 4.47
CA ARG A 79 -33.26 -28.81 5.21
C ARG A 79 -32.55 -28.71 6.57
N LYS A 80 -32.57 -29.79 7.36
CA LYS A 80 -31.90 -29.83 8.67
C LYS A 80 -30.39 -29.62 8.55
N LEU A 81 -29.75 -30.28 7.59
CA LEU A 81 -28.30 -30.16 7.39
C LEU A 81 -27.88 -28.76 6.91
N SER A 82 -28.67 -28.10 6.06
CA SER A 82 -28.45 -26.69 5.70
C SER A 82 -28.57 -25.76 6.90
N PHE A 83 -29.56 -25.97 7.76
CA PHE A 83 -29.73 -25.18 8.99
C PHE A 83 -28.55 -25.37 9.94
N ILE A 84 -28.14 -26.63 10.15
CA ILE A 84 -26.94 -26.96 10.94
C ILE A 84 -25.71 -26.27 10.34
N LYS A 85 -25.55 -26.26 9.02
CA LYS A 85 -24.42 -25.58 8.36
C LYS A 85 -24.40 -24.07 8.63
N ALA A 86 -25.55 -23.40 8.55
CA ALA A 86 -25.66 -21.97 8.86
C ALA A 86 -25.33 -21.69 10.34
N ALA A 87 -25.83 -22.52 11.24
CA ALA A 87 -25.54 -22.43 12.66
C ALA A 87 -24.05 -22.71 12.99
N GLU A 88 -23.41 -23.65 12.29
CA GLU A 88 -21.95 -23.90 12.43
C GLU A 88 -21.16 -22.63 12.07
N ILE A 89 -21.49 -21.96 10.97
CA ILE A 89 -20.80 -20.72 10.54
C ILE A 89 -20.95 -19.62 11.60
N LEU A 90 -22.18 -19.37 12.06
CA LEU A 90 -22.43 -18.32 13.04
C LEU A 90 -21.83 -18.66 14.42
N ALA A 91 -21.85 -19.93 14.83
CA ALA A 91 -21.30 -20.38 16.11
C ALA A 91 -19.76 -20.28 16.18
N GLU A 92 -19.09 -20.24 15.03
CA GLU A 92 -17.65 -19.95 14.96
C GLU A 92 -17.35 -18.44 15.05
N GLN A 93 -18.28 -17.57 14.62
CA GLN A 93 -18.01 -16.15 14.44
C GLN A 93 -18.59 -15.25 15.53
N VAL A 94 -19.73 -15.61 16.12
CA VAL A 94 -20.43 -14.79 17.11
C VAL A 94 -20.19 -15.36 18.50
N VAL A 95 -19.67 -14.52 19.41
CA VAL A 95 -19.26 -14.95 20.74
C VAL A 95 -20.43 -14.82 21.71
N SER A 96 -20.69 -15.89 22.47
CA SER A 96 -21.66 -15.88 23.56
C SER A 96 -21.37 -16.99 24.57
N THR A 97 -21.44 -16.63 25.85
CA THR A 97 -21.41 -17.62 26.94
C THR A 97 -22.76 -18.28 27.19
N GLN A 98 -23.84 -17.72 26.66
CA GLN A 98 -25.19 -18.30 26.68
C GLN A 98 -25.47 -19.02 25.36
N THR A 99 -26.20 -20.13 25.43
CA THR A 99 -26.68 -20.83 24.23
C THR A 99 -27.67 -19.94 23.49
N ILE A 100 -27.48 -19.76 22.18
CA ILE A 100 -28.43 -19.04 21.32
C ILE A 100 -29.49 -20.02 20.84
N LEU A 101 -30.75 -19.82 21.23
CA LEU A 101 -31.88 -20.68 20.88
C LEU A 101 -32.58 -20.18 19.62
N VAL A 102 -32.75 -21.07 18.64
CA VAL A 102 -33.32 -20.74 17.33
C VAL A 102 -34.52 -21.63 17.03
N ASP A 103 -35.69 -21.03 16.92
CA ASP A 103 -36.93 -21.66 16.49
C ASP A 103 -37.06 -21.60 14.97
N ALA A 104 -37.31 -22.75 14.34
CA ALA A 104 -37.29 -22.89 12.89
C ALA A 104 -38.55 -23.56 12.35
N ASN A 105 -39.23 -22.90 11.40
CA ASN A 105 -40.43 -23.38 10.74
C ASN A 105 -40.37 -23.24 9.22
N PHE A 106 -41.03 -24.15 8.51
CA PHE A 106 -41.53 -23.88 7.16
C PHE A 106 -43.02 -23.49 7.20
N ASP A 107 -43.38 -22.45 6.49
CA ASP A 107 -44.70 -21.83 6.48
C ASP A 107 -45.23 -21.68 5.03
N SER A 108 -46.39 -22.28 4.77
CA SER A 108 -47.11 -22.24 3.48
C SER A 108 -48.06 -21.04 3.37
N THR A 109 -47.98 -20.09 4.30
CA THR A 109 -48.79 -18.86 4.30
C THR A 109 -47.97 -17.61 3.98
N MET A 110 -46.67 -17.77 3.76
CA MET A 110 -45.77 -16.69 3.35
C MET A 110 -46.16 -16.15 1.97
N SER A 111 -45.97 -14.84 1.77
CA SER A 111 -46.38 -14.15 0.54
C SER A 111 -45.73 -14.76 -0.70
N CYS A 112 -46.55 -15.13 -1.67
CA CYS A 112 -46.09 -15.70 -2.92
C CYS A 112 -46.97 -15.30 -4.11
N SER A 113 -46.33 -15.17 -5.27
CA SER A 113 -46.94 -15.13 -6.58
C SER A 113 -46.10 -15.95 -7.57
N ALA A 114 -46.58 -16.14 -8.80
CA ALA A 114 -45.80 -16.82 -9.83
C ALA A 114 -44.44 -16.17 -10.12
N PHE A 115 -44.22 -14.91 -9.72
CA PHE A 115 -43.03 -14.12 -10.05
C PHE A 115 -42.22 -13.63 -8.84
N GLU A 116 -42.78 -13.67 -7.63
CA GLU A 116 -42.14 -13.16 -6.43
C GLU A 116 -42.49 -14.04 -5.22
N ALA A 117 -41.59 -14.10 -4.25
CA ALA A 117 -41.79 -14.85 -3.01
C ALA A 117 -41.03 -14.18 -1.87
N THR A 118 -41.64 -14.13 -0.68
CA THR A 118 -40.87 -13.97 0.55
C THR A 118 -40.17 -15.29 0.81
N LEU A 119 -38.84 -15.31 0.78
CA LEU A 119 -38.03 -16.53 0.92
C LEU A 119 -37.96 -17.00 2.38
N GLY A 120 -37.73 -16.05 3.28
CA GLY A 120 -37.60 -16.25 4.72
C GLY A 120 -38.13 -15.04 5.47
N SER A 121 -38.34 -15.23 6.78
CA SER A 121 -38.53 -14.15 7.72
C SER A 121 -38.07 -14.62 9.08
N ALA A 122 -37.07 -13.93 9.63
CA ALA A 122 -36.64 -14.14 10.99
C ALA A 122 -36.33 -12.83 11.72
N GLY A 123 -36.31 -12.92 13.03
CA GLY A 123 -36.00 -11.80 13.90
C GLY A 123 -35.82 -12.27 15.33
N ALA A 124 -35.33 -11.37 16.17
CA ALA A 124 -35.27 -11.63 17.59
C ALA A 124 -36.68 -11.89 18.12
N THR A 125 -36.86 -12.98 18.86
CA THR A 125 -38.19 -13.37 19.40
C THR A 125 -38.77 -12.27 20.29
N THR A 126 -37.89 -11.55 21.00
CA THR A 126 -38.25 -10.36 21.75
C THR A 126 -37.11 -9.35 21.74
N ASN A 127 -37.47 -8.09 21.90
CA ASN A 127 -36.55 -6.98 22.11
C ASN A 127 -36.74 -6.44 23.52
N ILE A 128 -35.67 -6.42 24.31
CA ILE A 128 -35.70 -6.00 25.71
C ILE A 128 -35.01 -4.65 25.88
N GLY A 129 -35.64 -3.77 26.65
CA GLY A 129 -35.10 -2.45 26.95
C GLY A 129 -35.07 -2.19 28.45
N TYR A 130 -34.06 -1.44 28.90
CA TYR A 130 -33.88 -1.08 30.31
C TYR A 130 -34.07 0.43 30.50
N PRO A 131 -34.78 0.89 31.55
CA PRO A 131 -34.95 2.32 31.81
C PRO A 131 -33.65 3.09 32.11
N ALA A 132 -32.60 2.37 32.54
CA ALA A 132 -31.28 2.91 32.84
C ALA A 132 -30.21 1.95 32.35
N ALA A 133 -29.01 2.47 32.06
CA ALA A 133 -27.88 1.68 31.60
C ALA A 133 -27.49 0.62 32.64
N THR A 134 -27.16 -0.59 32.18
CA THR A 134 -26.78 -1.73 33.03
C THR A 134 -25.88 -2.70 32.27
N SER A 135 -24.79 -3.15 32.90
CA SER A 135 -23.98 -4.28 32.43
C SER A 135 -23.64 -4.26 30.94
N GLY A 136 -23.13 -3.13 30.41
CA GLY A 136 -22.79 -2.98 28.99
C GLY A 136 -23.94 -2.57 28.07
N LEU A 137 -25.20 -2.61 28.54
CA LEU A 137 -26.38 -2.16 27.80
C LEU A 137 -26.67 -0.68 28.05
N LEU A 138 -27.04 0.03 27.00
CA LEU A 138 -27.51 1.41 27.07
C LEU A 138 -28.91 1.49 27.70
N GLY A 139 -29.17 2.59 28.42
CA GLY A 139 -30.49 2.88 28.97
C GLY A 139 -31.40 3.50 27.93
N ASN A 140 -32.71 3.20 28.00
CA ASN A 140 -33.71 3.59 27.01
C ASN A 140 -33.33 3.14 25.59
N THR A 141 -32.84 1.91 25.46
CA THR A 141 -32.51 1.28 24.19
C THR A 141 -32.97 -0.16 24.20
N TYR A 142 -33.66 -0.60 23.14
CA TYR A 142 -34.02 -1.98 22.89
C TYR A 142 -32.86 -2.77 22.30
N TYR A 143 -32.67 -3.97 22.81
CA TYR A 143 -31.71 -4.96 22.32
C TYR A 143 -32.45 -6.25 21.96
N PRO A 144 -32.06 -6.95 20.88
CA PRO A 144 -32.54 -8.29 20.62
C PRO A 144 -32.11 -9.20 21.79
N ILE A 145 -33.00 -10.09 22.23
CA ILE A 145 -32.81 -10.87 23.46
C ILE A 145 -31.50 -11.69 23.46
N GLY A 146 -31.11 -12.27 22.32
CA GLY A 146 -29.86 -13.01 22.19
C GLY A 146 -28.62 -12.15 22.45
N LEU A 147 -28.60 -10.92 21.94
CA LEU A 147 -27.51 -9.97 22.20
C LEU A 147 -27.50 -9.53 23.66
N ALA A 148 -28.66 -9.26 24.24
CA ALA A 148 -28.77 -8.91 25.66
C ALA A 148 -28.28 -10.05 26.56
N ASN A 149 -28.58 -11.31 26.20
CA ASN A 149 -28.11 -12.50 26.87
C ASN A 149 -26.57 -12.63 26.80
N ALA A 150 -25.99 -12.40 25.62
CA ALA A 150 -24.55 -12.43 25.41
C ALA A 150 -23.82 -11.35 26.22
N ILE A 151 -24.27 -10.09 26.13
CA ILE A 151 -23.67 -8.95 26.84
C ILE A 151 -23.73 -9.13 28.36
N THR A 152 -24.85 -9.64 28.89
CA THR A 152 -25.03 -9.79 30.34
C THR A 152 -24.47 -11.10 30.90
N GLY A 153 -24.11 -12.06 30.03
CA GLY A 153 -23.65 -13.39 30.42
C GLY A 153 -24.72 -14.22 31.15
N SER A 154 -26.00 -13.94 30.90
CA SER A 154 -27.14 -14.62 31.52
C SER A 154 -28.31 -14.67 30.56
N ASP A 155 -29.01 -15.81 30.50
CA ASP A 155 -30.31 -15.91 29.85
C ASP A 155 -31.36 -15.11 30.64
N ILE A 156 -31.81 -13.99 30.07
CA ILE A 156 -32.71 -13.03 30.71
C ILE A 156 -34.16 -13.52 30.74
N ASP A 157 -34.58 -14.29 29.73
CA ASP A 157 -35.91 -14.91 29.67
C ASP A 157 -35.84 -16.36 29.18
N PRO A 158 -35.62 -17.33 30.10
CA PRO A 158 -35.40 -18.73 29.73
C PRO A 158 -36.61 -19.48 29.14
N TRP A 159 -37.74 -18.80 28.97
CA TRP A 159 -38.97 -19.38 28.42
C TRP A 159 -39.17 -19.07 26.95
N VAL A 160 -38.34 -18.22 26.35
CA VAL A 160 -38.42 -17.84 24.94
C VAL A 160 -37.12 -18.23 24.22
N SER A 161 -37.22 -18.56 22.94
CA SER A 161 -36.03 -18.66 22.09
C SER A 161 -35.45 -17.27 21.83
N ASP A 162 -34.19 -17.20 21.41
CA ASP A 162 -33.58 -15.92 21.03
C ASP A 162 -34.03 -15.47 19.65
N ILE A 163 -34.15 -16.42 18.72
CA ILE A 163 -34.50 -16.19 17.32
C ILE A 163 -35.73 -17.03 16.97
N THR A 164 -36.65 -16.41 16.24
CA THR A 164 -37.73 -17.12 15.54
C THR A 164 -37.55 -16.94 14.04
N SER A 165 -37.71 -18.03 13.29
CA SER A 165 -37.51 -18.04 11.84
C SER A 165 -38.55 -18.90 11.12
N SER A 166 -39.03 -18.38 9.98
CA SER A 166 -39.97 -19.04 9.08
C SER A 166 -39.45 -18.98 7.65
N PHE A 167 -39.57 -20.08 6.91
CA PHE A 167 -39.12 -20.19 5.52
C PHE A 167 -40.25 -20.67 4.62
N ASN A 168 -40.26 -20.23 3.37
CA ASN A 168 -41.36 -20.49 2.46
C ASN A 168 -41.46 -21.97 2.09
N ALA A 169 -42.58 -22.60 2.45
CA ALA A 169 -42.83 -24.02 2.21
C ALA A 169 -43.15 -24.35 0.74
N ASP A 170 -43.66 -23.38 -0.01
CA ASP A 170 -44.27 -23.57 -1.32
C ASP A 170 -43.35 -23.09 -2.46
N LEU A 171 -42.11 -22.68 -2.17
CA LEU A 171 -41.16 -22.17 -3.16
C LEU A 171 -40.95 -23.16 -4.32
N GLY A 172 -41.16 -22.68 -5.55
CA GLY A 172 -41.07 -23.45 -6.79
C GLY A 172 -42.42 -23.93 -7.31
N ASP A 173 -43.51 -23.82 -6.52
CA ASP A 173 -44.86 -24.09 -6.99
C ASP A 173 -45.31 -23.08 -8.06
N SER A 174 -46.38 -23.42 -8.79
CA SER A 174 -46.83 -22.63 -9.95
C SER A 174 -47.21 -21.18 -9.61
N ASP A 175 -47.56 -20.94 -8.36
CA ASP A 175 -47.98 -19.65 -7.78
C ASP A 175 -46.99 -19.13 -6.72
N CYS A 176 -45.77 -19.69 -6.65
CA CYS A 176 -44.77 -19.28 -5.67
C CYS A 176 -43.36 -19.36 -6.29
N LEU A 177 -42.93 -18.26 -6.92
CA LEU A 177 -41.68 -18.12 -7.68
C LEU A 177 -41.46 -19.29 -8.65
N SER A 178 -42.35 -19.40 -9.63
CA SER A 178 -42.43 -20.55 -10.53
C SER A 178 -41.12 -20.80 -11.28
N GLY A 179 -40.56 -22.00 -11.12
CA GLY A 179 -39.32 -22.42 -11.79
C GLY A 179 -38.02 -22.14 -11.02
N SER A 180 -38.11 -21.61 -9.80
CA SER A 180 -36.98 -21.45 -8.88
C SER A 180 -37.22 -22.29 -7.63
N PHE A 181 -36.36 -23.27 -7.35
CA PHE A 181 -36.54 -24.17 -6.22
C PHE A 181 -35.53 -23.89 -5.11
N TRP A 182 -35.80 -24.42 -3.92
CA TRP A 182 -34.79 -24.47 -2.86
C TRP A 182 -33.62 -25.37 -3.26
N TYR A 183 -32.41 -24.81 -3.24
CA TYR A 183 -31.16 -25.53 -3.32
C TYR A 183 -30.57 -25.70 -1.91
N TYR A 184 -30.45 -26.94 -1.45
CA TYR A 184 -29.99 -27.26 -0.09
C TYR A 184 -28.49 -27.53 0.01
N GLY A 185 -27.70 -27.31 -1.05
CA GLY A 185 -26.25 -27.48 -1.00
C GLY A 185 -25.53 -26.49 -0.09
N PHE A 186 -24.25 -26.75 0.16
CA PHE A 186 -23.32 -25.89 0.91
C PHE A 186 -22.40 -25.09 -0.03
N ASP A 187 -22.74 -25.02 -1.31
CA ASP A 187 -22.11 -24.23 -2.35
C ASP A 187 -23.16 -23.33 -3.02
N ALA A 188 -22.71 -22.47 -3.93
CA ALA A 188 -23.63 -21.62 -4.68
C ALA A 188 -24.49 -22.44 -5.66
N PRO A 189 -25.82 -22.25 -5.71
CA PRO A 189 -26.67 -22.93 -6.68
C PRO A 189 -26.31 -22.55 -8.12
N SER A 190 -26.48 -23.50 -9.05
CA SER A 190 -26.41 -23.22 -10.49
C SER A 190 -27.79 -22.91 -11.05
N GLY A 191 -27.92 -21.88 -11.89
CA GLY A 191 -29.19 -21.55 -12.55
C GLY A 191 -30.06 -20.62 -11.70
N SER A 192 -31.37 -20.85 -11.68
CA SER A 192 -32.37 -20.00 -11.00
C SER A 192 -32.75 -20.46 -9.60
N ASP A 193 -32.14 -21.54 -9.09
CA ASP A 193 -32.43 -22.05 -7.76
C ASP A 193 -31.90 -21.11 -6.65
N ILE A 194 -32.60 -21.12 -5.51
CA ILE A 194 -32.31 -20.25 -4.37
C ILE A 194 -31.56 -21.05 -3.29
N GLY A 195 -30.37 -20.59 -2.91
CA GLY A 195 -29.54 -21.25 -1.90
C GLY A 195 -30.16 -21.13 -0.52
N PHE A 196 -30.69 -22.22 0.02
CA PHE A 196 -31.35 -22.23 1.33
C PHE A 196 -30.39 -21.88 2.47
N THR A 197 -29.15 -22.38 2.43
CA THR A 197 -28.13 -22.10 3.45
C THR A 197 -27.76 -20.61 3.52
N THR A 198 -27.71 -19.92 2.38
CA THR A 198 -27.50 -18.47 2.31
C THR A 198 -28.66 -17.71 2.93
N VAL A 199 -29.91 -18.08 2.58
CA VAL A 199 -31.12 -17.46 3.15
C VAL A 199 -31.17 -17.71 4.65
N LEU A 200 -30.81 -18.89 5.13
CA LEU A 200 -30.70 -19.18 6.56
C LEU A 200 -29.74 -18.23 7.28
N LEU A 201 -28.54 -18.01 6.73
CA LEU A 201 -27.57 -17.07 7.31
C LEU A 201 -28.12 -15.64 7.33
N HIS A 202 -28.74 -15.20 6.24
CA HIS A 202 -29.37 -13.89 6.14
C HIS A 202 -30.45 -13.70 7.22
N GLU A 203 -31.41 -14.61 7.29
CA GLU A 203 -32.53 -14.54 8.23
C GLU A 203 -32.06 -14.65 9.69
N MET A 204 -31.15 -15.59 9.99
CA MET A 204 -30.59 -15.69 11.35
C MET A 204 -29.83 -14.43 11.76
N THR A 205 -29.22 -13.71 10.81
CA THR A 205 -28.53 -12.44 11.08
C THR A 205 -29.52 -11.32 11.45
N HIS A 206 -30.72 -11.29 10.85
CA HIS A 206 -31.82 -10.45 11.38
C HIS A 206 -32.17 -10.85 12.82
N GLY A 207 -32.23 -12.15 13.11
CA GLY A 207 -32.41 -12.70 14.44
C GLY A 207 -31.40 -12.21 15.49
N LEU A 208 -30.15 -12.03 15.07
CA LEU A 208 -29.06 -11.54 15.90
C LEU A 208 -29.08 -10.01 16.11
N GLY A 209 -29.91 -9.27 15.38
CA GLY A 209 -30.08 -7.83 15.59
C GLY A 209 -29.85 -6.93 14.39
N PHE A 210 -29.67 -7.48 13.19
CA PHE A 210 -29.63 -6.68 11.95
C PHE A 210 -31.06 -6.22 11.59
N ALA A 211 -31.72 -5.42 12.42
CA ALA A 211 -33.07 -4.95 12.16
C ALA A 211 -33.39 -3.67 12.95
N SER A 212 -33.96 -2.68 12.26
CA SER A 212 -34.53 -1.49 12.90
C SER A 212 -35.91 -1.78 13.48
N LEU A 213 -36.19 -1.25 14.67
CA LEU A 213 -37.55 -1.21 15.25
C LEU A 213 -38.29 0.10 14.96
N THR A 214 -37.62 1.05 14.28
CA THR A 214 -38.23 2.29 13.80
C THR A 214 -39.12 1.99 12.59
N ASP A 215 -40.36 2.49 12.60
CA ASP A 215 -41.27 2.38 11.46
C ASP A 215 -40.74 3.23 10.31
N ALA A 216 -40.33 2.59 9.21
CA ALA A 216 -39.73 3.29 8.09
C ALA A 216 -40.71 4.20 7.32
N SER A 217 -42.04 4.03 7.50
CA SER A 217 -43.05 4.80 6.77
C SER A 217 -43.34 6.17 7.38
N ASP A 218 -43.25 6.28 8.71
CA ASP A 218 -43.48 7.54 9.43
C ASP A 218 -42.33 7.95 10.36
N GLY A 219 -41.30 7.11 10.49
CA GLY A 219 -40.10 7.31 11.29
C GLY A 219 -40.34 7.21 12.80
N SER A 220 -41.51 6.78 13.24
CA SER A 220 -41.82 6.64 14.66
C SER A 220 -41.06 5.47 15.30
N LYS A 221 -40.57 5.67 16.53
CA LYS A 221 -39.85 4.62 17.27
C LYS A 221 -40.81 3.77 18.08
N ALA A 222 -40.52 2.47 18.21
CA ALA A 222 -41.26 1.58 19.08
C ALA A 222 -41.32 2.13 20.52
N ALA A 223 -42.53 2.46 21.00
CA ALA A 223 -42.78 3.10 22.29
C ALA A 223 -41.99 4.41 22.55
N GLY A 224 -41.48 5.07 21.49
CA GLY A 224 -40.65 6.28 21.60
C GLY A 224 -39.24 6.03 22.14
N ILE A 225 -38.76 4.78 22.12
CA ILE A 225 -37.46 4.36 22.68
C ILE A 225 -36.54 3.96 21.53
N ASP A 226 -35.24 4.21 21.66
CA ASP A 226 -34.23 3.79 20.70
C ASP A 226 -34.16 2.25 20.60
N ASP A 227 -33.72 1.74 19.45
CA ASP A 227 -33.21 0.38 19.32
C ASP A 227 -31.73 0.45 18.94
N ILE A 228 -30.95 -0.55 19.36
CA ILE A 228 -29.50 -0.51 19.24
C ILE A 228 -29.03 -0.44 17.79
N PHE A 229 -29.74 -1.06 16.85
CA PHE A 229 -29.41 -1.02 15.42
C PHE A 229 -29.62 0.40 14.87
N SER A 230 -30.78 0.99 15.11
CA SER A 230 -31.12 2.33 14.62
C SER A 230 -30.19 3.42 15.17
N ASN A 231 -29.57 3.23 16.33
CA ASN A 231 -28.59 4.19 16.85
C ASN A 231 -27.36 4.39 15.94
N PHE A 232 -27.08 3.44 15.04
CA PHE A 232 -26.00 3.53 14.07
C PHE A 232 -26.45 3.97 12.67
N LEU A 233 -27.75 4.21 12.45
CA LEU A 233 -28.23 4.79 11.20
C LEU A 233 -27.97 6.30 11.18
N TYR A 234 -27.58 6.82 10.03
CA TYR A 234 -27.23 8.22 9.85
C TYR A 234 -27.92 8.82 8.62
N SER A 235 -28.59 9.95 8.83
CA SER A 235 -29.17 10.74 7.74
C SER A 235 -28.10 11.70 7.21
N LYS A 236 -27.70 11.50 5.96
CA LYS A 236 -26.81 12.44 5.26
C LYS A 236 -27.45 13.83 5.12
N GLN A 237 -28.75 13.88 4.87
CA GLN A 237 -29.49 15.13 4.68
C GLN A 237 -29.47 15.99 5.95
N ASP A 238 -29.66 15.37 7.11
CA ASP A 238 -29.75 16.07 8.40
C ASP A 238 -28.42 16.14 9.14
N SER A 239 -27.40 15.42 8.64
CA SER A 239 -26.08 15.31 9.24
C SER A 239 -26.11 14.84 10.70
N ALA A 240 -26.98 13.87 11.00
CA ALA A 240 -27.15 13.34 12.34
C ALA A 240 -27.63 11.88 12.33
N ASP A 241 -27.32 11.17 13.41
CA ASP A 241 -27.74 9.80 13.64
C ASP A 241 -29.22 9.72 14.04
N TRP A 242 -29.80 8.53 13.87
CA TRP A 242 -31.22 8.30 14.15
C TRP A 242 -31.53 8.16 15.63
N SER A 243 -30.54 8.12 16.54
CA SER A 243 -30.79 8.01 17.99
C SER A 243 -31.53 9.25 18.53
N VAL A 244 -32.08 9.16 19.75
CA VAL A 244 -32.63 10.36 20.41
C VAL A 244 -31.57 11.45 20.58
N ALA A 245 -30.30 11.08 20.78
CA ALA A 245 -29.20 12.03 20.91
C ALA A 245 -28.87 12.77 19.61
N GLY A 246 -29.08 12.12 18.45
CA GLY A 246 -28.95 12.73 17.13
C GLY A 246 -30.01 13.80 16.84
N GLY A 247 -31.13 13.80 17.58
CA GLY A 247 -32.11 14.89 17.56
C GLY A 247 -33.05 14.91 16.36
N LEU A 248 -33.05 13.87 15.52
CA LEU A 248 -33.99 13.70 14.41
C LEU A 248 -35.42 13.53 14.94
N ASN A 249 -36.38 14.17 14.28
CA ASN A 249 -37.80 13.89 14.51
C ASN A 249 -38.28 12.72 13.63
N ASP A 250 -39.50 12.25 13.86
CA ASP A 250 -40.08 11.12 13.12
C ASP A 250 -40.12 11.38 11.60
N SER A 251 -40.49 12.59 11.18
CA SER A 251 -40.50 12.97 9.75
C SER A 251 -39.11 12.93 9.12
N ASP A 252 -38.06 13.37 9.83
CA ASP A 252 -36.69 13.36 9.30
C ASP A 252 -36.21 11.91 9.06
N ARG A 253 -36.57 10.99 9.98
CA ARG A 253 -36.27 9.56 9.81
C ARG A 253 -37.06 8.95 8.64
N ALA A 254 -38.33 9.30 8.47
CA ALA A 254 -39.14 8.86 7.32
C ALA A 254 -38.55 9.33 5.98
N ASP A 255 -38.11 10.60 5.92
CA ASP A 255 -37.46 11.15 4.72
C ASP A 255 -36.12 10.44 4.44
N SER A 256 -35.35 10.16 5.49
CA SER A 256 -34.09 9.41 5.39
C SER A 256 -34.31 7.97 4.90
N ALA A 257 -35.40 7.31 5.32
CA ALA A 257 -35.75 5.93 4.93
C ALA A 257 -36.09 5.75 3.44
N VAL A 258 -36.36 6.84 2.71
CA VAL A 258 -36.66 6.84 1.26
C VAL A 258 -35.63 7.63 0.44
N SER A 259 -34.46 7.90 1.01
CA SER A 259 -33.45 8.79 0.44
C SER A 259 -32.62 8.19 -0.70
N VAL A 260 -32.78 6.89 -0.99
CA VAL A 260 -32.04 6.08 -1.97
C VAL A 260 -30.56 5.91 -1.63
N THR A 261 -29.81 7.02 -1.43
CA THR A 261 -28.37 7.02 -1.12
C THR A 261 -28.03 7.81 0.14
N GLY A 262 -29.02 8.40 0.81
CA GLY A 262 -28.81 9.30 1.96
C GLY A 262 -28.88 8.64 3.34
N LEU A 263 -29.22 7.35 3.41
CA LEU A 263 -29.21 6.56 4.64
C LEU A 263 -27.91 5.77 4.73
N LEU A 264 -27.13 6.02 5.77
CA LEU A 264 -25.77 5.51 5.91
C LEU A 264 -25.61 4.76 7.23
N TRP A 265 -24.67 3.81 7.27
CA TRP A 265 -24.23 3.17 8.51
C TRP A 265 -23.08 3.94 9.15
N ASN A 266 -23.21 4.26 10.43
CA ASN A 266 -22.27 5.08 11.19
C ASN A 266 -21.49 4.28 12.25
N GLY A 267 -21.50 2.96 12.20
CA GLY A 267 -20.66 2.11 13.03
C GLY A 267 -19.22 2.04 12.52
N SER A 268 -18.25 2.06 13.45
CA SER A 268 -16.83 2.10 13.09
C SER A 268 -16.31 0.78 12.53
N ASN A 269 -16.79 -0.35 13.03
CA ASN A 269 -16.28 -1.66 12.63
C ASN A 269 -16.62 -1.96 11.16
N VAL A 270 -17.87 -1.71 10.74
CA VAL A 270 -18.28 -1.85 9.33
C VAL A 270 -17.46 -0.93 8.43
N ASN A 271 -17.34 0.36 8.77
CA ASN A 271 -16.66 1.32 7.91
C ASN A 271 -15.15 1.09 7.84
N THR A 272 -14.50 0.66 8.93
CA THR A 272 -13.09 0.25 8.89
C THR A 272 -12.90 -1.00 8.03
N LYS A 273 -13.77 -2.01 8.17
CA LYS A 273 -13.66 -3.23 7.37
C LYS A 273 -13.90 -2.97 5.88
N ALA A 274 -14.75 -2.03 5.53
CA ALA A 274 -15.06 -1.69 4.15
C ALA A 274 -13.86 -1.09 3.38
N ILE A 275 -12.85 -0.53 4.07
CA ILE A 275 -11.64 0.02 3.44
C ILE A 275 -10.91 -1.08 2.67
N GLY A 276 -10.75 -0.88 1.36
CA GLY A 276 -10.12 -1.86 0.46
C GLY A 276 -10.98 -3.07 0.08
N LEU A 277 -12.18 -3.21 0.66
CA LEU A 277 -13.15 -4.25 0.27
C LEU A 277 -14.24 -3.71 -0.65
N LEU A 278 -14.89 -2.62 -0.24
CA LEU A 278 -16.08 -2.10 -0.92
C LEU A 278 -15.68 -1.12 -2.03
N THR A 279 -16.17 -1.35 -3.25
CA THR A 279 -15.90 -0.54 -4.44
C THR A 279 -17.12 0.24 -4.93
N ALA A 280 -18.32 -0.02 -4.39
CA ALA A 280 -19.55 0.72 -4.68
C ALA A 280 -20.54 0.59 -3.51
N GLY A 281 -21.58 1.44 -3.46
CA GLY A 281 -22.61 1.38 -2.42
C GLY A 281 -22.20 2.06 -1.11
N TYR A 282 -21.46 3.16 -1.19
CA TYR A 282 -21.03 3.97 -0.04
C TYR A 282 -21.11 5.47 -0.34
N ASP A 283 -21.10 6.26 0.72
CA ASP A 283 -20.93 7.71 0.63
C ASP A 283 -19.44 8.08 0.65
N ASP A 284 -18.95 8.59 -0.48
CA ASP A 284 -17.58 9.08 -0.67
C ASP A 284 -17.48 10.53 -0.15
N ALA A 285 -16.99 10.67 1.07
CA ALA A 285 -16.92 11.94 1.78
C ALA A 285 -15.77 12.83 1.29
N ASP A 286 -14.71 12.23 0.75
CA ASP A 286 -13.48 12.91 0.31
C ASP A 286 -13.31 12.99 -1.22
N THR A 287 -14.24 12.40 -1.96
CA THR A 287 -14.28 12.33 -3.44
C THR A 287 -13.13 11.54 -4.06
N SER A 288 -12.52 10.62 -3.30
CA SER A 288 -11.39 9.81 -3.76
C SER A 288 -11.78 8.72 -4.77
N SER A 289 -13.08 8.42 -4.94
CA SER A 289 -13.58 7.30 -5.75
C SER A 289 -13.09 5.92 -5.26
N SER A 290 -12.72 5.82 -3.99
CA SER A 290 -12.37 4.59 -3.28
C SER A 290 -12.92 4.66 -1.85
N PHE A 291 -13.23 3.54 -1.19
CA PHE A 291 -13.67 3.59 0.20
C PHE A 291 -12.48 3.88 1.11
N THR A 292 -12.49 5.04 1.78
CA THR A 292 -11.42 5.52 2.66
C THR A 292 -11.93 5.87 4.06
N SER A 293 -11.00 6.24 4.95
CA SER A 293 -11.34 6.63 6.32
C SER A 293 -12.22 7.89 6.34
N GLY A 294 -13.44 7.73 6.84
CA GLY A 294 -14.44 8.81 6.94
C GLY A 294 -15.66 8.57 6.06
N ASP A 295 -15.55 7.65 5.10
CA ASP A 295 -16.66 7.18 4.27
C ASP A 295 -17.61 6.29 5.07
N ARG A 296 -18.83 6.14 4.56
CA ARG A 296 -19.87 5.33 5.20
C ARG A 296 -20.57 4.41 4.22
N VAL A 297 -20.76 3.16 4.60
CA VAL A 297 -21.56 2.19 3.84
C VAL A 297 -23.02 2.67 3.74
N GLN A 298 -23.63 2.57 2.56
CA GLN A 298 -25.03 2.92 2.34
C GLN A 298 -25.96 1.79 2.78
N MET A 299 -27.05 2.16 3.43
CA MET A 299 -28.15 1.26 3.78
C MET A 299 -29.26 1.34 2.72
N TYR A 300 -30.07 0.30 2.64
CA TYR A 300 -31.16 0.21 1.67
C TYR A 300 -32.31 1.13 2.06
N ALA A 301 -32.49 2.22 1.31
CA ALA A 301 -33.53 3.23 1.54
C ALA A 301 -34.35 3.51 0.26
N PRO A 302 -35.09 2.53 -0.28
CA PRO A 302 -35.81 2.67 -1.55
C PRO A 302 -36.94 3.71 -1.47
N ASN A 303 -37.34 4.23 -2.62
CA ASN A 303 -38.52 5.09 -2.74
C ASN A 303 -39.48 4.53 -3.82
N PRO A 304 -40.68 4.04 -3.45
CA PRO A 304 -41.28 4.06 -2.10
C PRO A 304 -40.68 3.02 -1.13
N ILE A 305 -41.10 3.07 0.14
CA ILE A 305 -40.76 2.07 1.17
C ILE A 305 -41.15 0.66 0.71
N GLU A 306 -40.26 -0.28 0.98
CA GLU A 306 -40.47 -1.72 0.82
C GLU A 306 -40.52 -2.37 2.20
N GLY A 307 -41.71 -2.82 2.61
CA GLY A 307 -41.93 -3.37 3.94
C GLY A 307 -41.07 -4.61 4.19
N GLY A 308 -40.38 -4.66 5.33
CA GLY A 308 -39.43 -5.72 5.68
C GLY A 308 -38.02 -5.50 5.12
N SER A 309 -37.87 -4.69 4.05
CA SER A 309 -36.58 -4.47 3.39
C SER A 309 -35.95 -3.12 3.72
N SER A 310 -36.72 -2.03 3.65
CA SER A 310 -36.22 -0.68 3.92
C SER A 310 -35.52 -0.59 5.29
N VAL A 311 -34.43 0.17 5.34
CA VAL A 311 -33.62 0.48 6.53
C VAL A 311 -32.78 -0.68 7.08
N SER A 312 -33.28 -1.91 7.01
CA SER A 312 -32.68 -3.08 7.66
C SER A 312 -31.83 -3.94 6.72
N HIS A 313 -31.27 -3.36 5.66
CA HIS A 313 -30.41 -4.04 4.68
C HIS A 313 -29.30 -3.12 4.20
N PHE A 314 -28.21 -3.69 3.69
CA PHE A 314 -27.25 -2.96 2.87
C PHE A 314 -27.85 -2.63 1.50
N THR A 315 -27.36 -1.56 0.87
CA THR A 315 -27.81 -1.17 -0.47
C THR A 315 -27.50 -2.26 -1.50
N THR A 316 -28.37 -2.45 -2.48
CA THR A 316 -28.14 -3.34 -3.64
C THR A 316 -27.08 -2.80 -4.60
N ALA A 317 -26.53 -1.61 -4.33
CA ALA A 317 -25.41 -1.04 -5.06
C ALA A 317 -24.05 -1.43 -4.46
N ALA A 318 -24.03 -2.18 -3.35
CA ALA A 318 -22.80 -2.69 -2.75
C ALA A 318 -22.04 -3.56 -3.75
N SER A 319 -20.72 -3.39 -3.80
CA SER A 319 -19.85 -4.23 -4.62
C SER A 319 -18.56 -4.49 -3.84
N PRO A 320 -18.23 -5.75 -3.51
CA PRO A 320 -18.99 -6.97 -3.78
C PRO A 320 -20.38 -6.98 -3.11
N ASN A 321 -21.26 -7.88 -3.57
CA ASN A 321 -22.60 -8.00 -3.02
C ASN A 321 -22.54 -8.55 -1.58
N GLU A 322 -23.34 -7.99 -0.68
CA GLU A 322 -23.35 -8.37 0.74
C GLU A 322 -24.48 -9.36 1.04
N ILE A 323 -24.31 -10.18 2.09
CA ILE A 323 -25.33 -11.20 2.43
C ILE A 323 -26.63 -10.57 2.93
N MET A 324 -26.56 -9.37 3.51
CA MET A 324 -27.70 -8.61 4.03
C MET A 324 -28.23 -7.58 3.02
N GLU A 325 -28.22 -7.91 1.73
CA GLU A 325 -29.01 -7.21 0.72
C GLU A 325 -30.50 -7.61 0.78
N PRO A 326 -31.44 -6.73 0.40
CA PRO A 326 -32.89 -6.96 0.54
C PRO A 326 -33.45 -8.07 -0.37
N GLN A 327 -32.62 -8.67 -1.21
CA GLN A 327 -33.00 -9.72 -2.15
C GLN A 327 -31.86 -10.73 -2.29
N TYR A 328 -32.18 -11.95 -2.69
CA TYR A 328 -31.18 -12.99 -2.95
C TYR A 328 -30.39 -12.66 -4.22
N THR A 329 -29.21 -12.05 -4.06
CA THR A 329 -28.38 -11.61 -5.19
C THR A 329 -27.37 -12.66 -5.64
N ALA A 330 -26.81 -13.43 -4.69
CA ALA A 330 -25.87 -14.52 -4.97
C ALA A 330 -25.85 -15.55 -3.83
N GLY A 331 -25.43 -16.78 -4.14
CA GLY A 331 -25.14 -17.78 -3.11
C GLY A 331 -23.81 -17.48 -2.44
N GLN A 332 -23.84 -17.14 -1.14
CA GLN A 332 -22.66 -16.89 -0.33
C GLN A 332 -22.83 -17.44 1.08
N LEU A 333 -21.74 -17.90 1.69
CA LEU A 333 -21.71 -18.44 3.06
C LEU A 333 -20.78 -17.64 3.98
N ASP A 334 -20.43 -16.42 3.56
CA ASP A 334 -19.68 -15.45 4.35
C ASP A 334 -20.66 -14.34 4.78
N LEU A 335 -20.54 -13.89 6.03
CA LEU A 335 -21.33 -12.77 6.55
C LEU A 335 -20.83 -11.41 6.03
N GLY A 336 -19.59 -11.31 5.54
CA GLY A 336 -19.04 -10.08 4.99
C GLY A 336 -19.13 -8.92 5.98
N LEU A 337 -19.62 -7.76 5.53
CA LEU A 337 -19.78 -6.57 6.38
C LEU A 337 -20.83 -6.77 7.48
N ALA A 338 -21.76 -7.72 7.33
CA ALA A 338 -22.80 -7.96 8.34
C ALA A 338 -22.23 -8.45 9.68
N LEU A 339 -21.13 -9.20 9.67
CA LEU A 339 -20.47 -9.64 10.91
C LEU A 339 -19.94 -8.44 11.72
N TYR A 340 -19.36 -7.45 11.02
CA TYR A 340 -18.86 -6.23 11.65
C TYR A 340 -19.99 -5.30 12.09
N LEU A 341 -21.15 -5.38 11.44
CA LEU A 341 -22.36 -4.71 11.90
C LEU A 341 -22.85 -5.30 13.22
N LEU A 342 -22.84 -6.63 13.34
CA LEU A 342 -23.13 -7.30 14.62
C LEU A 342 -22.17 -6.83 15.72
N LYS A 343 -20.90 -6.64 15.39
CA LYS A 343 -19.90 -6.05 16.31
C LYS A 343 -20.24 -4.61 16.71
N ASP A 344 -20.65 -3.77 15.77
CA ASP A 344 -21.07 -2.38 16.04
C ASP A 344 -22.25 -2.32 17.01
N ILE A 345 -23.26 -3.17 16.85
CA ILE A 345 -24.42 -3.19 17.75
C ILE A 345 -24.12 -3.82 19.13
N GLY A 346 -22.97 -4.47 19.28
CA GLY A 346 -22.45 -4.90 20.59
C GLY A 346 -22.17 -6.40 20.75
N TRP A 347 -22.26 -7.20 19.68
CA TRP A 347 -21.75 -8.59 19.74
C TRP A 347 -20.22 -8.58 19.83
N GLU A 348 -19.67 -9.47 20.65
CA GLU A 348 -18.28 -9.88 20.47
C GLU A 348 -18.21 -10.85 19.27
N ILE A 349 -17.18 -10.71 18.42
CA ILE A 349 -16.98 -11.58 17.25
C ILE A 349 -15.58 -12.19 17.28
N ALA A 350 -15.43 -13.38 16.72
CA ALA A 350 -14.13 -13.95 16.42
C ALA A 350 -13.63 -13.40 15.08
N GLU A 351 -12.59 -12.57 15.11
CA GLU A 351 -11.94 -12.10 13.88
C GLU A 351 -11.01 -13.17 13.29
N SER A 352 -10.96 -13.26 11.96
CA SER A 352 -10.04 -14.20 11.29
C SER A 352 -8.60 -13.75 11.51
N PHE A 353 -7.84 -14.56 12.25
CA PHE A 353 -6.40 -14.39 12.41
C PHE A 353 -5.68 -14.73 11.10
N GLY A 354 -4.93 -13.77 10.56
CA GLY A 354 -4.25 -13.94 9.28
C GLY A 354 -3.34 -12.75 8.96
N ILE A 355 -2.35 -12.99 8.09
CA ILE A 355 -1.41 -11.98 7.64
C ILE A 355 -1.62 -11.74 6.15
N SER A 356 -1.63 -10.48 5.73
CA SER A 356 -1.67 -10.12 4.31
C SER A 356 -0.73 -8.96 3.99
N LEU A 357 -0.25 -8.92 2.74
CA LEU A 357 0.58 -7.85 2.20
C LEU A 357 0.05 -7.51 0.80
N GLU A 358 -0.30 -6.24 0.57
CA GLU A 358 -0.85 -5.75 -0.71
C GLU A 358 -2.06 -6.57 -1.21
N GLY A 359 -2.92 -6.99 -0.29
CA GLY A 359 -4.12 -7.79 -0.59
C GLY A 359 -3.87 -9.30 -0.80
N THR A 360 -2.60 -9.74 -0.79
CA THR A 360 -2.27 -11.18 -0.83
C THR A 360 -2.19 -11.73 0.58
N SER A 361 -2.90 -12.82 0.87
CA SER A 361 -2.85 -13.50 2.17
C SER A 361 -1.71 -14.52 2.23
N TYR A 362 -1.08 -14.64 3.40
CA TYR A 362 0.02 -15.56 3.66
C TYR A 362 -0.34 -16.51 4.80
N ALA A 363 -0.02 -17.79 4.60
CA ALA A 363 -0.21 -18.85 5.56
C ALA A 363 1.05 -19.05 6.43
N ASP A 364 0.90 -19.80 7.51
CA ASP A 364 2.03 -20.21 8.34
C ASP A 364 3.07 -21.00 7.54
N GLY A 365 4.34 -20.61 7.70
CA GLY A 365 5.48 -21.18 6.99
C GLY A 365 5.77 -20.57 5.62
N ASP A 366 4.97 -19.59 5.15
CA ASP A 366 5.21 -18.95 3.87
C ASP A 366 6.51 -18.13 3.86
N THR A 367 7.08 -17.96 2.65
CA THR A 367 8.31 -17.19 2.42
C THR A 367 8.05 -16.01 1.49
N ILE A 368 8.53 -14.83 1.87
CA ILE A 368 8.38 -13.58 1.13
C ILE A 368 9.76 -12.98 0.87
N VAL A 369 10.04 -12.54 -0.36
CA VAL A 369 11.24 -11.75 -0.66
C VAL A 369 10.89 -10.28 -0.51
N LEU A 370 11.47 -9.60 0.48
CA LEU A 370 11.19 -8.19 0.76
C LEU A 370 12.03 -7.28 -0.14
N PRO A 371 11.42 -6.36 -0.90
CA PRO A 371 12.14 -5.21 -1.44
C PRO A 371 12.53 -4.25 -0.29
N ILE A 372 13.52 -3.37 -0.55
CA ILE A 372 14.03 -2.36 0.42
C ILE A 372 12.93 -1.36 0.83
N THR A 373 11.84 -1.28 0.06
CA THR A 373 10.63 -0.48 0.35
C THR A 373 9.39 -1.37 0.30
N SER A 374 9.06 -2.09 1.37
CA SER A 374 7.84 -2.91 1.42
C SER A 374 6.68 -2.14 2.06
N SER A 375 5.48 -2.30 1.48
CA SER A 375 4.20 -1.92 2.09
C SER A 375 4.01 -2.58 3.47
N PRO A 376 3.21 -2.00 4.37
CA PRO A 376 2.95 -2.60 5.68
C PRO A 376 2.13 -3.91 5.55
N PHE A 377 2.38 -4.86 6.45
CA PHE A 377 1.57 -6.06 6.63
C PHE A 377 0.26 -5.71 7.33
N ASN A 378 -0.86 -6.24 6.85
CA ASN A 378 -2.14 -6.18 7.54
C ASN A 378 -2.36 -7.51 8.29
N ILE A 379 -2.56 -7.41 9.60
CA ILE A 379 -2.73 -8.54 10.51
C ILE A 379 -4.12 -8.42 11.14
N GLY A 380 -4.93 -9.47 11.01
CA GLY A 380 -6.28 -9.53 11.57
C GLY A 380 -6.31 -9.96 13.04
N GLY A 381 -7.27 -9.41 13.80
CA GLY A 381 -7.46 -9.71 15.23
C GLY A 381 -6.48 -8.99 16.16
N ASP A 382 -6.59 -9.27 17.46
CA ASP A 382 -5.62 -8.84 18.47
C ASP A 382 -4.40 -9.75 18.44
N TYR A 383 -3.20 -9.16 18.41
CA TYR A 383 -1.95 -9.91 18.23
C TYR A 383 -0.77 -9.31 19.00
N SER A 384 0.22 -10.17 19.22
CA SER A 384 1.59 -9.82 19.54
C SER A 384 2.51 -10.23 18.39
N ILE A 385 3.55 -9.44 18.15
CA ILE A 385 4.44 -9.60 17.00
C ILE A 385 5.92 -9.53 17.39
N GLU A 386 6.72 -10.42 16.81
CA GLU A 386 8.17 -10.51 17.01
C GLU A 386 8.86 -10.63 15.65
N LEU A 387 10.05 -10.05 15.54
CA LEU A 387 10.89 -10.14 14.35
C LEU A 387 12.32 -10.53 14.74
N ASP A 388 12.79 -11.66 14.24
CA ASP A 388 14.15 -12.15 14.46
C ASP A 388 14.96 -12.10 13.16
N LEU A 389 16.17 -11.57 13.20
CA LEU A 389 17.16 -11.68 12.13
C LEU A 389 18.24 -12.68 12.54
N ASN A 390 18.33 -13.82 11.87
CA ASN A 390 19.32 -14.87 12.17
C ASN A 390 19.34 -15.30 13.67
N GLY A 391 18.19 -15.26 14.34
CA GLY A 391 18.02 -15.60 15.76
C GLY A 391 18.39 -14.48 16.74
N VAL A 392 18.49 -13.24 16.27
CA VAL A 392 18.61 -12.03 17.09
C VAL A 392 17.32 -11.23 16.97
N ASP A 393 16.71 -10.92 18.12
CA ASP A 393 15.53 -10.07 18.19
C ASP A 393 15.83 -8.66 17.65
N VAL A 394 15.14 -8.33 16.57
CA VAL A 394 15.17 -7.03 15.89
C VAL A 394 13.75 -6.45 15.80
N SER A 395 12.87 -6.79 16.74
CA SER A 395 11.49 -6.29 16.81
C SER A 395 11.41 -4.78 16.95
N ASN A 396 12.51 -4.12 17.33
CA ASN A 396 12.63 -2.65 17.31
C ASN A 396 12.56 -2.04 15.90
N LEU A 397 12.63 -2.85 14.85
CA LEU A 397 12.40 -2.43 13.46
C LEU A 397 10.92 -2.47 13.07
N LEU A 398 10.05 -3.03 13.89
CA LEU A 398 8.61 -3.07 13.63
C LEU A 398 7.99 -1.72 14.01
N ASN A 399 7.21 -1.16 13.09
CA ASN A 399 6.49 0.09 13.27
C ASN A 399 5.01 -0.12 12.91
N GLU A 400 4.16 -0.15 13.92
CA GLU A 400 2.72 -0.28 13.76
C GLU A 400 2.09 1.07 13.39
N THR A 401 1.34 1.07 12.29
CA THR A 401 0.64 2.23 11.77
C THR A 401 -0.84 1.90 11.57
N SER A 402 -1.66 2.91 11.30
CA SER A 402 -3.07 2.70 10.94
C SER A 402 -3.25 1.90 9.64
N ALA A 403 -2.20 1.76 8.81
CA ALA A 403 -2.21 0.97 7.58
C ALA A 403 -1.72 -0.48 7.78
N GLY A 404 -1.23 -0.83 8.98
CA GLY A 404 -0.62 -2.12 9.29
C GLY A 404 0.79 -2.00 9.88
N VAL A 405 1.53 -3.10 9.91
CA VAL A 405 2.88 -3.21 10.47
C VAL A 405 3.93 -3.05 9.38
N ALA A 406 4.72 -1.97 9.44
CA ALA A 406 5.87 -1.76 8.58
C ALA A 406 7.14 -2.33 9.23
N ILE A 407 8.06 -2.84 8.41
CA ILE A 407 9.41 -3.22 8.82
C ILE A 407 10.36 -2.13 8.36
N GLU A 408 10.89 -1.35 9.31
CA GLU A 408 11.87 -0.30 9.02
C GLU A 408 13.18 -0.89 8.47
N SER A 409 13.81 -0.15 7.57
CA SER A 409 15.10 -0.52 7.00
C SER A 409 16.22 -0.32 8.02
N LEU A 410 17.13 -1.30 8.07
CA LEU A 410 18.40 -1.13 8.78
C LEU A 410 19.26 -0.13 8.01
N ASN A 411 19.54 1.02 8.64
CA ASN A 411 20.29 2.11 8.00
C ASN A 411 21.82 1.98 8.18
N THR A 412 22.30 0.85 8.71
CA THR A 412 23.71 0.56 8.96
C THR A 412 23.96 -0.94 9.08
N GLY A 413 25.17 -1.42 8.77
CA GLY A 413 25.63 -2.77 9.09
C GLY A 413 25.02 -3.89 8.23
N GLU A 414 24.80 -5.05 8.85
CA GLU A 414 24.17 -6.22 8.23
C GLU A 414 22.66 -6.02 8.14
N PHE A 415 22.08 -6.26 6.97
CA PHE A 415 20.64 -6.28 6.74
C PHE A 415 20.18 -7.43 5.85
N ALA A 416 21.08 -8.06 5.09
CA ALA A 416 20.76 -9.21 4.26
C ALA A 416 20.56 -10.45 5.14
N GLY A 417 19.68 -11.35 4.72
CA GLY A 417 19.40 -12.58 5.46
C GLY A 417 17.92 -12.92 5.54
N GLU A 418 17.65 -13.92 6.37
CA GLU A 418 16.30 -14.40 6.65
C GLU A 418 15.83 -13.78 7.98
N TYR A 419 14.72 -13.07 7.88
CA TYR A 419 13.99 -12.59 9.04
C TYR A 419 12.83 -13.54 9.30
N ILE A 420 12.60 -13.88 10.56
CA ILE A 420 11.45 -14.67 10.98
C ILE A 420 10.48 -13.71 11.65
N LEU A 421 9.34 -13.49 10.99
CA LEU A 421 8.23 -12.72 11.55
C LEU A 421 7.28 -13.71 12.23
N THR A 422 7.11 -13.57 13.53
CA THR A 422 6.19 -14.40 14.31
C THR A 422 5.06 -13.53 14.81
N VAL A 423 3.84 -13.88 14.41
CA VAL A 423 2.62 -13.23 14.89
C VAL A 423 1.86 -14.24 15.74
N THR A 424 1.49 -13.85 16.95
CA THR A 424 0.71 -14.66 17.88
C THR A 424 -0.64 -14.00 18.13
N ASN A 425 -1.72 -14.75 17.99
CA ASN A 425 -3.06 -14.31 18.36
C ASN A 425 -3.20 -14.27 19.88
N ASP A 426 -3.53 -13.11 20.43
CA ASP A 426 -3.58 -12.91 21.89
C ASP A 426 -4.77 -13.61 22.56
N SER A 427 -5.83 -13.91 21.80
CA SER A 427 -7.06 -14.51 22.31
C SER A 427 -6.96 -16.03 22.47
N ASN A 428 -6.32 -16.72 21.52
CA ASN A 428 -6.27 -18.17 21.49
C ASN A 428 -4.85 -18.78 21.47
N GLY A 429 -3.82 -17.96 21.26
CA GLY A 429 -2.42 -18.38 21.21
C GLY A 429 -1.99 -19.05 19.90
N ASP A 430 -2.80 -18.97 18.84
CA ASP A 430 -2.41 -19.43 17.50
C ASP A 430 -1.24 -18.60 16.98
N VAL A 431 -0.33 -19.24 16.25
CA VAL A 431 0.90 -18.61 15.76
C VAL A 431 0.99 -18.75 14.24
N ILE A 432 1.31 -17.65 13.55
CA ILE A 432 1.70 -17.63 12.15
C ILE A 432 3.15 -17.15 12.07
N THR A 433 4.01 -17.94 11.43
CA THR A 433 5.42 -17.61 11.20
C THR A 433 5.68 -17.42 9.72
N LEU A 434 6.25 -16.27 9.33
CA LEU A 434 6.68 -15.99 7.96
C LEU A 434 8.20 -15.87 7.87
N THR A 435 8.78 -16.40 6.80
CA THR A 435 10.20 -16.19 6.47
C THR A 435 10.33 -15.04 5.47
N LEU A 436 10.97 -13.96 5.87
CA LEU A 436 11.18 -12.78 5.03
C LEU A 436 12.65 -12.74 4.58
N LYS A 437 12.91 -12.88 3.28
CA LYS A 437 14.25 -12.86 2.70
C LYS A 437 14.60 -11.46 2.22
N ARG A 438 15.71 -10.91 2.71
CA ARG A 438 16.30 -9.66 2.21
C ARG A 438 17.65 -9.95 1.55
N PRO A 439 17.82 -9.66 0.24
CA PRO A 439 19.07 -9.94 -0.47
C PRO A 439 20.18 -8.94 -0.10
N LEU A 440 21.42 -9.26 -0.48
CA LEU A 440 22.53 -8.30 -0.51
C LEU A 440 22.23 -7.17 -1.51
N ASN A 441 22.74 -5.97 -1.24
CA ASN A 441 22.66 -4.86 -2.20
C ASN A 441 23.96 -4.76 -3.00
N LEU A 442 23.86 -4.72 -4.33
CA LEU A 442 25.00 -4.54 -5.23
C LEU A 442 24.99 -3.11 -5.73
N ASN A 443 25.93 -2.30 -5.23
CA ASN A 443 26.04 -0.88 -5.55
C ASN A 443 27.19 -0.68 -6.54
N TRP A 444 26.84 -0.58 -7.83
CA TRP A 444 27.77 -0.39 -8.94
C TRP A 444 27.98 1.09 -9.24
N SER A 445 29.22 1.51 -9.52
CA SER A 445 29.48 2.83 -10.08
C SER A 445 28.94 2.97 -11.52
N ALA A 446 28.98 1.89 -12.29
CA ALA A 446 28.38 1.73 -13.61
C ALA A 446 28.25 0.23 -13.95
N THR A 447 27.24 -0.14 -14.74
CA THR A 447 27.09 -1.49 -15.31
C THR A 447 27.44 -1.56 -16.79
N SER A 448 27.61 -0.39 -17.43
CA SER A 448 28.27 -0.24 -18.73
C SER A 448 29.70 0.23 -18.48
N LEU A 449 30.68 -0.64 -18.64
CA LEU A 449 32.09 -0.37 -18.34
C LEU A 449 32.88 -0.07 -19.61
N LEU A 450 33.88 0.80 -19.51
CA LEU A 450 34.77 1.12 -20.61
C LEU A 450 36.12 0.41 -20.43
N ASN A 451 36.63 -0.23 -21.48
CA ASN A 451 37.90 -0.93 -21.41
C ASN A 451 39.06 0.02 -21.04
N GLY A 452 39.80 -0.31 -19.99
CA GLY A 452 40.91 0.52 -19.49
C GLY A 452 40.50 1.69 -18.60
N ASP A 453 39.21 1.81 -18.25
CA ASP A 453 38.76 2.69 -17.16
C ASP A 453 38.94 1.98 -15.82
N THR A 454 39.76 2.57 -14.94
CA THR A 454 40.12 2.01 -13.63
C THR A 454 39.38 2.65 -12.46
N ASP A 455 38.47 3.60 -12.72
CA ASP A 455 37.77 4.34 -11.66
C ASP A 455 36.45 3.65 -11.23
N GLN A 456 36.08 2.58 -11.92
CA GLN A 456 34.82 1.86 -11.70
C GLN A 456 34.92 0.89 -10.51
N THR A 457 33.82 0.77 -9.76
CA THR A 457 33.74 -0.03 -8.54
C THR A 457 32.41 -0.77 -8.41
N LEU A 458 32.43 -1.83 -7.62
CA LEU A 458 31.26 -2.53 -7.09
C LEU A 458 31.40 -2.56 -5.56
N ALA A 459 30.40 -2.09 -4.84
CA ALA A 459 30.28 -2.31 -3.39
C ALA A 459 29.19 -3.36 -3.11
N ILE A 460 29.55 -4.43 -2.41
CA ILE A 460 28.61 -5.46 -1.95
C ILE A 460 28.23 -5.14 -0.51
N GLU A 461 26.98 -4.74 -0.29
CA GLU A 461 26.49 -4.17 0.97
C GLU A 461 25.49 -5.12 1.67
N GLY A 462 25.47 -5.04 3.02
CA GLY A 462 24.42 -5.63 3.85
C GLY A 462 24.71 -7.00 4.44
N GLY A 463 25.85 -7.61 4.16
CA GLY A 463 26.24 -8.86 4.83
C GLY A 463 26.91 -8.63 6.18
N ALA A 464 27.00 -9.71 6.98
CA ALA A 464 27.75 -9.73 8.23
C ALA A 464 29.22 -9.41 7.98
N SER A 465 29.85 -8.65 8.89
CA SER A 465 31.29 -8.38 8.82
C SER A 465 32.10 -9.69 8.77
N GLY A 466 33.05 -9.77 7.84
CA GLY A 466 33.84 -10.98 7.60
C GLY A 466 33.20 -12.01 6.66
N THR A 467 31.99 -11.77 6.15
CA THR A 467 31.40 -12.60 5.09
C THR A 467 32.29 -12.57 3.85
N VAL A 468 32.60 -13.74 3.29
CA VAL A 468 33.36 -13.86 2.05
C VAL A 468 32.40 -14.03 0.88
N TYR A 469 32.50 -13.13 -0.08
CA TYR A 469 31.72 -13.13 -1.31
C TYR A 469 32.56 -13.73 -2.43
N SER A 470 32.03 -14.74 -3.13
CA SER A 470 32.63 -15.26 -4.36
C SER A 470 32.05 -14.52 -5.56
N LEU A 471 32.94 -14.03 -6.43
CA LEU A 471 32.58 -13.26 -7.61
C LEU A 471 32.64 -14.18 -8.83
N VAL A 472 31.47 -14.44 -9.42
CA VAL A 472 31.34 -15.34 -10.56
C VAL A 472 30.78 -14.56 -11.74
N GLN A 473 31.36 -14.75 -12.91
CA GLN A 473 30.87 -14.17 -14.15
C GLN A 473 30.44 -15.26 -15.13
N SER A 474 29.39 -15.00 -15.90
CA SER A 474 28.92 -15.89 -16.97
C SER A 474 28.67 -15.11 -18.26
N GLY A 475 28.95 -15.70 -19.43
CA GLY A 475 28.97 -14.98 -20.71
C GLY A 475 30.39 -14.78 -21.24
N SER A 476 30.74 -13.55 -21.63
CA SER A 476 32.05 -13.23 -22.25
C SER A 476 33.24 -13.35 -21.27
N ALA A 477 32.98 -13.21 -19.97
CA ALA A 477 33.95 -13.33 -18.88
C ALA A 477 35.17 -12.38 -18.97
N ASP A 478 34.96 -11.17 -19.50
CA ASP A 478 36.01 -10.17 -19.71
C ASP A 478 36.26 -9.26 -18.51
N LEU A 479 35.41 -9.32 -17.46
CA LEU A 479 35.54 -8.48 -16.29
C LEU A 479 36.65 -9.00 -15.36
N VAL A 480 37.46 -8.08 -14.84
CA VAL A 480 38.52 -8.35 -13.88
C VAL A 480 38.19 -7.64 -12.58
N PHE A 481 38.00 -8.40 -11.51
CA PHE A 481 37.80 -7.86 -10.17
C PHE A 481 39.15 -7.64 -9.50
N LEU A 482 39.35 -6.47 -8.90
CA LEU A 482 40.58 -6.04 -8.25
C LEU A 482 40.33 -5.62 -6.80
N ASP A 483 41.34 -5.79 -5.95
CA ASP A 483 41.38 -5.18 -4.62
C ASP A 483 41.97 -3.74 -4.65
N ASP A 484 42.08 -3.12 -3.48
CA ASP A 484 42.63 -1.77 -3.28
C ASP A 484 44.12 -1.64 -3.66
N ASN A 485 44.82 -2.75 -3.85
CA ASN A 485 46.21 -2.81 -4.30
C ASN A 485 46.32 -3.17 -5.80
N SER A 486 45.20 -3.13 -6.54
CA SER A 486 45.09 -3.50 -7.96
C SER A 486 45.50 -4.95 -8.24
N ILE A 487 45.29 -5.86 -7.29
CA ILE A 487 45.54 -7.29 -7.45
C ILE A 487 44.24 -7.97 -7.85
N SER A 488 44.30 -8.84 -8.86
CA SER A 488 43.12 -9.62 -9.28
C SER A 488 42.65 -10.57 -8.20
N ILE A 489 41.36 -10.49 -7.91
CA ILE A 489 40.66 -11.28 -6.90
C ILE A 489 39.50 -12.05 -7.53
N THR A 490 39.13 -13.17 -6.91
CA THR A 490 37.87 -13.89 -7.21
C THR A 490 36.93 -13.88 -6.01
N THR A 491 37.35 -13.27 -4.90
CA THR A 491 36.59 -13.16 -3.67
C THR A 491 36.82 -11.82 -3.01
N ALA A 492 35.78 -11.23 -2.43
CA ALA A 492 35.86 -10.03 -1.60
C ALA A 492 35.33 -10.34 -0.19
N THR A 493 35.70 -9.55 0.82
CA THR A 493 35.24 -9.78 2.21
C THR A 493 34.57 -8.54 2.77
N ALA A 494 33.40 -8.72 3.40
CA ALA A 494 32.66 -7.66 4.06
C ALA A 494 33.50 -7.00 5.17
N GLU A 495 33.63 -5.69 5.13
CA GLU A 495 34.39 -4.94 6.14
C GLU A 495 33.66 -4.87 7.48
N ASN A 496 34.37 -4.45 8.54
CA ASN A 496 33.73 -4.12 9.82
C ASN A 496 33.43 -2.62 9.89
N ASN A 497 32.51 -2.16 9.05
CA ASN A 497 32.14 -0.77 8.96
C ASN A 497 30.63 -0.61 8.77
N ALA A 498 29.92 -0.46 9.89
CA ALA A 498 28.47 -0.34 9.88
C ALA A 498 27.98 0.91 9.11
N THR A 499 28.76 1.99 9.04
CA THR A 499 28.36 3.22 8.32
C THR A 499 28.36 3.06 6.81
N SER A 500 29.12 2.09 6.29
CA SER A 500 29.11 1.69 4.88
C SER A 500 28.42 0.34 4.67
N PHE A 501 27.48 -0.04 5.55
CA PHE A 501 26.75 -1.31 5.44
C PHE A 501 27.65 -2.56 5.36
N ASN A 502 28.80 -2.53 6.02
CA ASN A 502 29.84 -3.57 5.93
C ASN A 502 30.30 -3.85 4.49
N ALA A 503 30.25 -2.83 3.62
CA ALA A 503 30.56 -2.98 2.20
C ALA A 503 31.90 -3.68 1.97
N ALA A 504 31.90 -4.67 1.08
CA ALA A 504 33.13 -5.10 0.41
C ALA A 504 33.29 -4.26 -0.85
N LEU A 505 34.33 -3.43 -0.92
CA LEU A 505 34.63 -2.61 -2.10
C LEU A 505 35.53 -3.39 -3.07
N ILE A 506 35.09 -3.47 -4.33
CA ILE A 506 35.80 -4.12 -5.43
C ILE A 506 36.06 -3.06 -6.51
N TYR A 507 37.29 -3.02 -7.01
CA TYR A 507 37.65 -2.21 -8.18
C TYR A 507 37.47 -3.05 -9.44
N LEU A 508 37.02 -2.41 -10.51
CA LEU A 508 36.67 -3.08 -11.75
C LEU A 508 37.68 -2.68 -12.84
N ASP A 509 38.14 -3.68 -13.58
CA ASP A 509 38.93 -3.54 -14.80
C ASP A 509 38.42 -4.58 -15.81
N SER A 510 38.97 -4.63 -17.02
CA SER A 510 38.57 -5.61 -18.03
C SER A 510 39.75 -6.09 -18.89
N ALA A 511 39.62 -7.31 -19.40
CA ALA A 511 40.45 -7.77 -20.50
C ALA A 511 40.16 -6.93 -21.75
N VAL A 512 41.15 -6.75 -22.64
CA VAL A 512 40.98 -6.04 -23.90
C VAL A 512 39.90 -6.71 -24.76
N VAL A 513 38.83 -5.98 -25.06
CA VAL A 513 37.73 -6.42 -25.94
C VAL A 513 37.80 -5.69 -27.29
N THR A 514 37.33 -6.33 -28.36
CA THR A 514 37.25 -5.74 -29.72
C THR A 514 35.83 -5.47 -30.18
N ASP A 515 34.84 -6.01 -29.47
CA ASP A 515 33.40 -5.80 -29.65
C ASP A 515 32.78 -5.62 -28.25
N ILE A 516 31.55 -5.08 -28.19
CA ILE A 516 30.84 -4.92 -26.91
C ILE A 516 30.59 -6.30 -26.31
N SER A 517 31.15 -6.56 -25.14
CA SER A 517 30.94 -7.80 -24.41
C SER A 517 29.77 -7.67 -23.42
N SER A 518 29.14 -8.79 -23.09
CA SER A 518 28.06 -8.84 -22.10
C SER A 518 28.22 -10.06 -21.20
N MET A 519 27.95 -9.87 -19.92
CA MET A 519 28.00 -10.91 -18.91
C MET A 519 27.03 -10.64 -17.76
N ASP A 520 26.70 -11.71 -17.05
CA ASP A 520 26.04 -11.62 -15.76
C ASP A 520 27.08 -11.83 -14.66
N VAL A 521 27.00 -11.01 -13.60
CA VAL A 521 27.86 -11.11 -12.43
C VAL A 521 27.02 -11.64 -11.26
N THR A 522 27.39 -12.80 -10.76
CA THR A 522 26.76 -13.45 -9.60
C THR A 522 27.67 -13.31 -8.38
N VAL A 523 27.11 -12.75 -7.31
CA VAL A 523 27.73 -12.71 -5.98
C VAL A 523 27.17 -13.87 -5.17
N GLN A 524 28.05 -14.81 -4.81
CA GLN A 524 27.68 -16.00 -4.02
C GLN A 524 28.25 -15.93 -2.62
N SER A 525 27.49 -16.35 -1.61
CA SER A 525 27.92 -16.29 -0.21
C SER A 525 27.12 -17.25 0.68
N SER A 526 27.06 -16.97 1.98
CA SER A 526 26.11 -17.61 2.90
C SER A 526 24.67 -17.09 2.76
N TYR A 527 24.47 -15.97 2.06
CA TYR A 527 23.17 -15.44 1.68
C TYR A 527 22.75 -15.96 0.30
N ASP A 528 21.49 -15.78 -0.07
CA ASP A 528 20.99 -16.09 -1.42
C ASP A 528 21.82 -15.35 -2.49
N ASP A 529 22.08 -16.03 -3.60
CA ASP A 529 22.86 -15.49 -4.72
C ASP A 529 22.19 -14.23 -5.28
N VAL A 530 22.96 -13.16 -5.45
CA VAL A 530 22.51 -11.92 -6.10
C VAL A 530 23.18 -11.79 -7.46
N ILE A 531 22.39 -11.53 -8.50
CA ILE A 531 22.85 -11.50 -9.89
C ILE A 531 22.60 -10.11 -10.47
N GLU A 532 23.67 -9.44 -10.89
CA GLU A 532 23.58 -8.29 -11.79
C GLU A 532 23.62 -8.80 -13.23
N THR A 533 22.52 -8.61 -13.98
CA THR A 533 22.39 -9.14 -15.33
C THR A 533 22.75 -8.12 -16.39
N GLY A 534 23.43 -8.54 -17.45
CA GLY A 534 23.67 -7.68 -18.61
C GLY A 534 24.63 -6.53 -18.36
N VAL A 535 25.58 -6.70 -17.43
CA VAL A 535 26.79 -5.88 -17.36
C VAL A 535 27.45 -5.90 -18.75
N LYS A 536 28.07 -4.80 -19.16
CA LYS A 536 28.75 -4.68 -20.47
C LYS A 536 30.16 -4.14 -20.33
N VAL A 537 31.06 -4.59 -21.20
CA VAL A 537 32.37 -3.93 -21.41
C VAL A 537 32.43 -3.46 -22.86
N TYR A 538 32.68 -2.16 -23.03
CA TYR A 538 32.84 -1.53 -24.34
C TYR A 538 34.32 -1.42 -24.69
N PRO A 539 34.73 -1.72 -25.93
CA PRO A 539 36.08 -1.37 -26.40
C PRO A 539 36.26 0.15 -26.34
N ALA A 540 37.50 0.58 -26.10
CA ALA A 540 37.82 1.98 -25.89
C ALA A 540 38.83 2.51 -26.91
N SER A 541 38.75 3.80 -27.20
CA SER A 541 39.72 4.59 -27.96
C SER A 541 40.26 5.70 -27.05
N LEU A 542 41.58 5.77 -26.89
CA LEU A 542 42.24 6.85 -26.15
C LEU A 542 42.58 7.97 -27.12
N HIS A 543 41.97 9.14 -26.92
CA HIS A 543 42.22 10.34 -27.72
C HIS A 543 43.25 11.24 -27.04
N ASP A 544 44.33 11.56 -27.74
CA ASP A 544 45.39 12.49 -27.31
C ASP A 544 45.16 13.88 -27.93
N PHE A 545 45.13 14.92 -27.10
CA PHE A 545 44.99 16.31 -27.53
C PHE A 545 46.26 17.11 -27.22
N SER A 546 46.69 17.93 -28.17
CA SER A 546 47.74 18.96 -28.00
C SER A 546 47.20 20.30 -28.49
N VAL A 547 47.02 21.26 -27.57
CA VAL A 547 46.41 22.56 -27.84
C VAL A 547 47.45 23.67 -27.79
N LYS A 548 47.55 24.43 -28.88
CA LYS A 548 48.54 25.50 -29.06
C LYS A 548 47.94 26.77 -29.64
N ASN A 549 48.65 27.88 -29.57
CA ASN A 549 48.32 29.10 -30.30
C ASN A 549 48.97 29.12 -31.71
N THR A 550 48.70 30.16 -32.48
CA THR A 550 49.25 30.35 -33.84
C THR A 550 50.77 30.51 -33.89
N ASP A 551 51.42 30.77 -32.75
CA ASP A 551 52.88 30.88 -32.60
C ASP A 551 53.53 29.57 -32.13
N ASP A 552 52.77 28.45 -32.12
CA ASP A 552 53.19 27.11 -31.66
C ASP A 552 53.50 27.03 -30.15
N GLU A 553 52.98 27.97 -29.35
CA GLU A 553 53.07 27.94 -27.88
C GLU A 553 51.93 27.13 -27.28
N ALA A 554 52.24 26.29 -26.30
CA ALA A 554 51.28 25.46 -25.56
C ALA A 554 50.29 26.29 -24.74
N LEU A 555 49.01 25.93 -24.82
CA LEU A 555 47.94 26.57 -24.07
C LEU A 555 47.57 25.77 -22.82
N SER A 556 48.30 26.01 -21.73
CA SER A 556 48.05 25.35 -20.43
C SER A 556 46.69 25.66 -19.78
N THR A 557 45.96 26.66 -20.29
CA THR A 557 44.60 27.00 -19.86
C THR A 557 43.54 26.38 -20.78
N ALA A 558 43.93 25.49 -21.69
CA ALA A 558 42.98 24.83 -22.57
C ALA A 558 42.06 23.87 -21.79
N PHE A 559 40.81 23.84 -22.21
CA PHE A 559 39.73 23.06 -21.63
C PHE A 559 38.97 22.34 -22.75
N GLY A 560 38.69 21.07 -22.54
CA GLY A 560 37.89 20.23 -23.42
C GLY A 560 36.53 19.93 -22.81
N GLY A 561 35.46 20.34 -23.50
CA GLY A 561 34.08 19.97 -23.17
C GLY A 561 33.56 18.91 -24.15
N LEU A 562 33.17 17.75 -23.63
CA LEU A 562 32.65 16.64 -24.42
C LEU A 562 31.11 16.68 -24.49
N THR A 563 30.57 16.56 -25.70
CA THR A 563 29.13 16.45 -25.98
C THR A 563 28.85 15.27 -26.92
N GLY A 564 27.57 14.89 -27.04
CA GLY A 564 27.13 13.75 -27.83
C GLY A 564 27.27 12.41 -27.11
N GLY A 565 26.33 11.49 -27.36
CA GLY A 565 26.32 10.17 -26.72
C GLY A 565 26.00 10.21 -25.23
N GLU A 566 25.29 11.24 -24.76
CA GLU A 566 25.09 11.60 -23.36
C GLU A 566 24.51 10.46 -22.53
N THR A 567 23.54 9.72 -23.08
CA THR A 567 22.96 8.54 -22.42
C THR A 567 24.04 7.52 -22.09
N LEU A 568 24.91 7.20 -23.05
CA LEU A 568 25.95 6.19 -22.89
C LEU A 568 27.07 6.68 -21.96
N LEU A 569 27.49 7.94 -22.09
CA LEU A 569 28.49 8.53 -21.20
C LEU A 569 28.01 8.55 -19.73
N THR A 570 26.72 8.82 -19.52
CA THR A 570 26.09 8.78 -18.18
C THR A 570 25.99 7.36 -17.66
N GLU A 571 25.55 6.40 -18.48
CA GLU A 571 25.50 4.97 -18.11
C GLU A 571 26.88 4.41 -17.72
N MET A 572 27.95 4.96 -18.31
CA MET A 572 29.33 4.59 -18.02
C MET A 572 29.98 5.42 -16.91
N ASN A 573 29.28 6.42 -16.37
CA ASN A 573 29.82 7.34 -15.37
C ASN A 573 31.15 8.02 -15.82
N LEU A 574 31.25 8.43 -17.09
CA LEU A 574 32.45 9.06 -17.65
C LEU A 574 32.45 10.57 -17.47
N ALA A 575 33.64 11.16 -17.26
CA ALA A 575 33.81 12.60 -17.23
C ALA A 575 33.51 13.24 -18.61
N THR A 576 32.94 14.45 -18.59
CA THR A 576 32.62 15.23 -19.80
C THR A 576 33.43 16.51 -19.91
N SER A 577 34.40 16.71 -19.00
CA SER A 577 35.17 17.94 -18.86
C SER A 577 36.63 17.62 -18.56
N TYR A 578 37.54 18.18 -19.35
CA TYR A 578 38.96 17.84 -19.34
C TYR A 578 39.79 19.12 -19.32
N SER A 579 40.84 19.16 -18.49
CA SER A 579 41.76 20.30 -18.42
C SER A 579 43.13 19.89 -18.95
N ALA A 580 43.73 20.76 -19.77
CA ALA A 580 45.07 20.54 -20.26
C ALA A 580 46.13 20.70 -19.15
N ASP A 581 47.25 20.01 -19.33
CA ASP A 581 48.42 20.14 -18.48
C ASP A 581 49.25 21.39 -18.83
N SER A 582 50.44 21.54 -18.22
CA SER A 582 51.34 22.68 -18.50
C SER A 582 51.85 22.73 -19.95
N ASN A 583 51.75 21.63 -20.70
CA ASN A 583 52.15 21.51 -22.10
C ASN A 583 50.96 21.68 -23.06
N GLY A 584 49.76 21.97 -22.55
CA GLY A 584 48.56 22.07 -23.36
C GLY A 584 48.03 20.70 -23.79
N GLU A 585 48.41 19.63 -23.08
CA GLU A 585 48.07 18.25 -23.43
C GLU A 585 47.04 17.66 -22.46
N PHE A 586 46.13 16.82 -22.96
CA PHE A 586 45.25 15.98 -22.15
C PHE A 586 44.77 14.76 -22.95
N THR A 587 44.26 13.75 -22.25
CA THR A 587 43.75 12.52 -22.84
C THR A 587 42.30 12.27 -22.50
N VAL A 588 41.55 11.66 -23.41
CA VAL A 588 40.14 11.31 -23.23
C VAL A 588 39.92 9.87 -23.65
N LEU A 589 39.43 9.04 -22.73
CA LEU A 589 39.06 7.65 -23.02
C LEU A 589 37.58 7.59 -23.41
N LEU A 590 37.28 7.16 -24.63
CA LEU A 590 35.91 7.09 -25.14
C LEU A 590 35.57 5.69 -25.67
N PRO A 591 34.29 5.30 -25.72
CA PRO A 591 33.85 4.09 -26.42
C PRO A 591 34.30 4.11 -27.88
N ASP A 592 34.80 2.97 -28.37
CA ASP A 592 35.18 2.81 -29.77
C ASP A 592 33.95 2.96 -30.67
N THR A 593 33.90 4.08 -31.39
CA THR A 593 32.79 4.45 -32.27
C THR A 593 32.54 3.44 -33.39
N SER A 594 33.52 2.59 -33.74
CA SER A 594 33.38 1.59 -34.81
C SER A 594 32.42 0.46 -34.46
N VAL A 595 32.17 0.22 -33.16
CA VAL A 595 31.24 -0.82 -32.66
C VAL A 595 29.91 -0.25 -32.17
N LEU A 596 29.75 1.08 -32.19
CA LEU A 596 28.53 1.75 -31.75
C LEU A 596 27.51 1.87 -32.89
N ALA A 597 26.30 2.30 -32.55
CA ALA A 597 25.29 2.63 -33.55
C ALA A 597 25.81 3.75 -34.46
N ALA A 598 25.48 3.68 -35.76
CA ALA A 598 26.03 4.58 -36.79
C ALA A 598 25.75 6.08 -36.59
N ASN A 599 24.88 6.46 -35.64
CA ASN A 599 24.54 7.84 -35.33
C ASN A 599 25.14 8.31 -33.99
N THR A 600 25.93 7.48 -33.30
CA THR A 600 26.63 7.92 -32.10
C THR A 600 27.81 8.77 -32.51
N ILE A 601 27.75 10.06 -32.17
CA ILE A 601 28.75 11.06 -32.50
C ILE A 601 29.20 11.68 -31.17
N TYR A 602 30.51 11.78 -30.98
CA TYR A 602 31.11 12.54 -29.90
C TYR A 602 31.69 13.82 -30.48
N GLU A 603 31.44 14.94 -29.83
CA GLU A 603 32.04 16.22 -30.18
C GLU A 603 32.84 16.74 -28.99
N MET A 604 34.02 17.26 -29.26
CA MET A 604 34.90 17.88 -28.27
C MET A 604 35.09 19.33 -28.65
N GLU A 605 34.59 20.21 -27.81
CA GLU A 605 34.87 21.63 -27.91
C GLU A 605 36.10 21.97 -27.08
N ILE A 606 37.09 22.58 -27.72
CA ILE A 606 38.33 23.02 -27.13
C ILE A 606 38.31 24.54 -27.00
N SER A 607 38.45 25.04 -25.78
CA SER A 607 38.48 26.46 -25.47
C SER A 607 39.69 26.82 -24.62
N ALA A 608 40.15 28.07 -24.69
CA ALA A 608 41.18 28.62 -23.81
C ALA A 608 40.93 30.12 -23.61
N SER A 609 41.21 30.65 -22.41
CA SER A 609 41.04 32.07 -22.12
C SER A 609 41.87 32.93 -23.09
N GLY A 610 41.24 33.95 -23.68
CA GLY A 610 41.85 34.81 -24.70
C GLY A 610 41.75 34.28 -26.14
N TYR A 611 41.20 33.09 -26.37
CA TYR A 611 41.16 32.44 -27.68
C TYR A 611 39.73 32.05 -28.10
N ASN A 612 39.49 31.97 -29.40
CA ASN A 612 38.26 31.43 -29.98
C ASN A 612 38.26 29.90 -29.82
N SER A 613 37.10 29.32 -29.44
CA SER A 613 36.95 27.87 -29.33
C SER A 613 36.93 27.16 -30.69
N GLU A 614 37.27 25.87 -30.67
CA GLU A 614 37.23 24.98 -31.83
C GLU A 614 36.53 23.67 -31.45
N THR A 615 35.56 23.24 -32.26
CA THR A 615 34.84 21.97 -32.05
C THR A 615 35.34 20.91 -33.02
N LEU A 616 35.70 19.74 -32.50
CA LEU A 616 36.12 18.58 -33.26
C LEU A 616 35.10 17.46 -33.09
N THR A 617 34.75 16.78 -34.18
CA THR A 617 34.06 15.49 -34.10
C THR A 617 35.10 14.41 -33.82
N LEU A 618 34.86 13.60 -32.78
CA LEU A 618 35.74 12.52 -32.38
C LEU A 618 35.25 11.18 -32.94
N ASP A 619 36.19 10.44 -33.54
CA ASP A 619 35.98 9.07 -33.99
C ASP A 619 37.21 8.21 -33.71
N SER A 620 37.03 6.90 -33.76
CA SER A 620 38.08 5.92 -33.45
C SER A 620 39.13 5.77 -34.57
N ASN A 621 38.95 6.43 -35.72
CA ASN A 621 39.97 6.46 -36.78
C ASN A 621 41.01 7.57 -36.54
N THR A 622 40.64 8.61 -35.77
CA THR A 622 41.47 9.77 -35.49
C THR A 622 41.61 9.98 -33.99
N ILE A 623 42.68 9.42 -33.42
CA ILE A 623 42.94 9.46 -31.97
C ILE A 623 43.98 10.51 -31.55
N SER A 624 44.60 11.23 -32.49
CA SER A 624 45.57 12.29 -32.17
C SER A 624 45.12 13.61 -32.77
N HIS A 625 44.97 14.62 -31.91
CA HIS A 625 44.34 15.90 -32.22
C HIS A 625 45.30 17.05 -31.91
N ASN A 626 45.79 17.71 -32.96
CA ASN A 626 46.60 18.93 -32.83
C ASN A 626 45.71 20.14 -33.10
N VAL A 627 45.37 20.88 -32.06
CA VAL A 627 44.40 21.97 -32.10
C VAL A 627 45.14 23.31 -31.99
N VAL A 628 44.87 24.24 -32.91
CA VAL A 628 45.51 25.56 -32.95
C VAL A 628 44.46 26.64 -32.78
N LEU A 629 44.37 27.21 -31.58
CA LEU A 629 43.40 28.26 -31.28
C LEU A 629 43.93 29.64 -31.70
N THR A 630 42.99 30.52 -32.09
CA THR A 630 43.28 31.90 -32.53
C THR A 630 42.83 32.90 -31.49
N GLU A 631 43.57 33.99 -31.28
CA GLU A 631 43.22 35.01 -30.29
C GLU A 631 41.86 35.66 -30.59
N ALA A 632 41.07 35.92 -29.54
CA ALA A 632 39.79 36.59 -29.63
C ALA A 632 39.98 38.12 -29.73
N SER A 633 39.33 38.76 -30.71
CA SER A 633 39.57 40.17 -31.06
C SER A 633 38.65 41.16 -30.33
N THR A 634 37.43 40.72 -30.00
CA THR A 634 36.43 41.46 -29.20
C THR A 634 35.67 40.53 -28.25
N ALA A 635 36.40 39.92 -27.33
CA ALA A 635 35.80 39.05 -26.31
C ALA A 635 35.00 39.84 -25.27
N ILE A 636 33.76 39.41 -25.01
CA ILE A 636 33.08 39.70 -23.74
C ILE A 636 33.31 38.53 -22.78
N THR A 637 33.32 38.80 -21.47
CA THR A 637 33.43 37.73 -20.46
C THR A 637 32.07 37.49 -19.80
N LEU A 638 31.60 36.26 -19.83
CA LEU A 638 30.44 35.78 -19.07
C LEU A 638 30.95 35.06 -17.82
N THR A 639 30.59 35.56 -16.66
CA THR A 639 30.90 34.90 -15.37
C THR A 639 29.61 34.43 -14.73
N GLY A 640 29.63 33.25 -14.10
CA GLY A 640 28.47 32.70 -13.42
C GLY A 640 28.82 32.19 -12.02
N ASN A 641 27.93 32.43 -11.06
CA ASN A 641 27.98 31.82 -9.73
C ASN A 641 26.77 30.92 -9.56
N ILE A 642 27.00 29.65 -9.26
CA ILE A 642 25.99 28.61 -9.11
C ILE A 642 25.96 28.19 -7.64
N ARG A 643 24.76 28.16 -7.05
CA ARG A 643 24.53 27.68 -5.68
C ARG A 643 23.43 26.64 -5.63
N THR A 644 23.54 25.68 -4.73
CA THR A 644 22.43 24.76 -4.41
C THR A 644 21.68 25.26 -3.18
N VAL A 645 20.37 24.99 -3.13
CA VAL A 645 19.51 25.35 -1.98
C VAL A 645 18.87 24.13 -1.30
N GLY A 646 19.20 22.91 -1.73
CA GLY A 646 18.68 21.64 -1.22
C GLY A 646 19.76 20.70 -0.72
N THR A 647 19.52 19.39 -0.88
CA THR A 647 20.43 18.32 -0.44
C THR A 647 21.45 17.92 -1.50
N GLN A 648 21.52 18.66 -2.61
CA GLN A 648 22.41 18.31 -3.72
C GLN A 648 23.87 18.47 -3.34
N ASN A 649 24.72 17.65 -3.94
CA ASN A 649 26.16 17.67 -3.72
C ASN A 649 26.91 17.92 -5.03
N LEU A 650 27.31 19.18 -5.26
CA LEU A 650 28.06 19.57 -6.46
C LEU A 650 29.46 18.95 -6.57
N LEU A 651 30.03 18.45 -5.46
CA LEU A 651 31.32 17.75 -5.51
C LEU A 651 31.17 16.32 -6.05
N GLN A 652 30.03 15.70 -5.76
CA GLN A 652 29.71 14.36 -6.22
C GLN A 652 29.11 14.40 -7.63
N ASN A 653 28.27 15.40 -7.89
CA ASN A 653 27.54 15.59 -9.13
C ASN A 653 27.75 17.03 -9.64
N PRO A 654 28.89 17.32 -10.30
CA PRO A 654 29.20 18.65 -10.82
C PRO A 654 28.17 19.13 -11.85
N PRO A 655 27.85 20.44 -11.90
CA PRO A 655 26.93 20.96 -12.90
C PRO A 655 27.64 21.13 -14.24
N VAL A 656 26.95 20.78 -15.33
CA VAL A 656 27.37 21.05 -16.71
C VAL A 656 26.71 22.35 -17.17
N VAL A 657 27.51 23.28 -17.68
CA VAL A 657 27.02 24.56 -18.20
C VAL A 657 27.25 24.61 -19.71
N GLU A 658 26.16 24.81 -20.45
CA GLU A 658 26.16 24.87 -21.92
C GLU A 658 25.69 26.24 -22.40
N LEU A 659 26.40 26.80 -23.37
CA LEU A 659 26.15 28.10 -23.97
C LEU A 659 25.85 27.93 -25.46
N SER A 660 24.59 28.03 -25.86
CA SER A 660 24.20 27.95 -27.26
C SER A 660 24.19 29.31 -27.96
N TYR A 661 24.40 29.25 -29.27
CA TYR A 661 24.49 30.39 -30.16
C TYR A 661 23.36 30.42 -31.20
N GLY A 662 23.16 31.58 -31.83
CA GLY A 662 22.14 31.81 -32.85
C GLY A 662 22.37 31.04 -34.16
N ASP A 663 23.59 30.58 -34.41
CA ASP A 663 23.94 29.71 -35.55
C ASP A 663 23.62 28.23 -35.31
N GLY A 664 23.17 27.87 -34.10
CA GLY A 664 22.86 26.50 -33.70
C GLY A 664 24.02 25.73 -33.07
N THR A 665 25.22 26.32 -32.99
CA THR A 665 26.36 25.74 -32.26
C THR A 665 26.25 26.03 -30.76
N SER A 666 27.08 25.36 -29.95
CA SER A 666 27.12 25.54 -28.50
C SER A 666 28.53 25.32 -27.95
N ASP A 667 28.81 25.98 -26.82
CA ASP A 667 30.02 25.76 -26.02
C ASP A 667 29.68 25.11 -24.66
N ILE A 668 30.51 24.20 -24.17
CA ILE A 668 30.51 23.68 -22.79
C ILE A 668 31.56 24.44 -21.99
N LEU A 669 31.12 25.02 -20.87
CA LEU A 669 31.93 25.94 -20.10
C LEU A 669 32.70 25.20 -19.01
N SER A 670 33.94 25.61 -18.79
CA SER A 670 34.71 25.16 -17.63
C SER A 670 34.08 25.65 -16.33
N VAL A 671 33.70 24.71 -15.47
CA VAL A 671 33.09 24.98 -14.16
C VAL A 671 34.06 24.63 -13.05
N LEU A 672 34.36 25.62 -12.21
CA LEU A 672 35.08 25.44 -10.96
C LEU A 672 34.08 25.13 -9.84
N VAL A 673 34.08 23.91 -9.33
CA VAL A 673 33.32 23.53 -8.12
C VAL A 673 34.16 23.82 -6.89
N ALA A 674 33.75 24.80 -6.09
CA ALA A 674 34.48 25.23 -4.90
C ALA A 674 34.07 24.47 -3.62
N SER A 675 32.86 23.90 -3.59
CA SER A 675 32.32 23.12 -2.47
C SER A 675 31.08 22.34 -2.92
N SER A 676 30.53 21.50 -2.05
CA SER A 676 29.29 20.75 -2.33
C SER A 676 28.09 21.63 -2.66
N THR A 677 28.15 22.94 -2.38
CA THR A 677 27.03 23.88 -2.62
C THR A 677 27.38 25.08 -3.47
N GLN A 678 28.61 25.20 -3.98
CA GLN A 678 29.04 26.36 -4.76
C GLN A 678 29.92 25.97 -5.94
N ALA A 679 29.57 26.46 -7.12
CA ALA A 679 30.36 26.37 -8.33
C ALA A 679 30.36 27.71 -9.09
N SER A 680 31.30 27.89 -10.01
CA SER A 680 31.40 29.10 -10.82
C SER A 680 32.01 28.82 -12.17
N PHE A 681 31.68 29.64 -13.17
CA PHE A 681 32.32 29.59 -14.50
C PHE A 681 32.76 30.98 -14.94
N SER A 682 33.71 31.03 -15.87
CA SER A 682 34.13 32.24 -16.58
C SER A 682 34.45 31.87 -18.02
N HIS A 683 33.72 32.44 -18.98
CA HIS A 683 33.85 32.12 -20.40
C HIS A 683 33.96 33.39 -21.24
N GLU A 684 34.82 33.38 -22.25
CA GLU A 684 34.99 34.50 -23.17
C GLU A 684 34.36 34.21 -24.53
N VAL A 685 33.64 35.20 -25.08
CA VAL A 685 32.92 35.04 -26.36
C VAL A 685 33.25 36.21 -27.27
N ASP A 686 33.77 35.94 -28.48
CA ASP A 686 33.93 36.96 -29.51
C ASP A 686 32.59 37.17 -30.25
N LEU A 687 31.93 38.29 -29.94
CA LEU A 687 30.61 38.63 -30.50
C LEU A 687 30.64 38.96 -32.00
N ASN A 688 31.82 39.10 -32.61
CA ASN A 688 31.93 39.21 -34.07
C ASN A 688 31.73 37.86 -34.77
N LEU A 689 32.00 36.75 -34.06
CA LEU A 689 31.91 35.39 -34.60
C LEU A 689 30.64 34.68 -34.14
N LYS A 690 30.24 34.89 -32.89
CA LYS A 690 29.15 34.15 -32.25
C LYS A 690 28.06 35.09 -31.75
N SER A 691 26.79 34.70 -31.95
CA SER A 691 25.63 35.42 -31.42
C SER A 691 25.02 34.64 -30.27
N LEU A 692 24.97 35.21 -29.07
CA LEU A 692 24.45 34.52 -27.88
C LEU A 692 22.96 34.16 -28.03
N LYS A 693 22.54 33.01 -27.47
CA LYS A 693 21.14 32.57 -27.48
C LYS A 693 20.66 32.11 -26.11
N LEU A 694 21.17 30.99 -25.61
CA LEU A 694 20.69 30.34 -24.39
C LEU A 694 21.88 29.83 -23.57
N LEU A 695 21.82 30.00 -22.25
CA LEU A 695 22.67 29.34 -21.28
C LEU A 695 21.86 28.27 -20.56
N SER A 696 22.31 27.02 -20.56
CA SER A 696 21.68 25.90 -19.87
C SER A 696 22.59 25.37 -18.77
N ILE A 697 22.03 25.03 -17.61
CA ILE A 697 22.74 24.42 -16.48
C ILE A 697 22.03 23.13 -16.12
N ARG A 698 22.74 22.01 -16.24
CA ARG A 698 22.25 20.66 -15.91
C ARG A 698 23.02 20.08 -14.73
N GLN A 699 22.34 19.44 -13.80
CA GLN A 699 22.93 18.69 -12.70
C GLN A 699 22.00 17.54 -12.31
N SER A 700 22.55 16.35 -12.05
CA SER A 700 21.79 15.09 -11.95
C SER A 700 20.77 15.03 -10.79
N GLU A 701 20.90 15.89 -9.78
CA GLU A 701 20.01 15.96 -8.61
C GLU A 701 19.08 17.20 -8.67
N SER A 702 19.05 17.91 -9.79
CA SER A 702 18.37 19.19 -9.96
C SER A 702 17.60 19.31 -11.28
N ASP A 703 16.62 20.21 -11.30
CA ASP A 703 15.98 20.63 -12.54
C ASP A 703 16.97 21.37 -13.46
N THR A 704 16.87 21.11 -14.77
CA THR A 704 17.62 21.87 -15.77
C THR A 704 17.19 23.34 -15.77
N LEU A 705 18.15 24.24 -15.64
CA LEU A 705 17.92 25.68 -15.66
C LEU A 705 18.33 26.27 -17.00
N GLU A 706 17.42 26.95 -17.69
CA GLU A 706 17.70 27.62 -18.95
C GLU A 706 17.47 29.14 -18.86
N LEU A 707 18.43 29.92 -19.35
CA LEU A 707 18.39 31.38 -19.38
C LEU A 707 18.63 31.89 -20.79
N ASN A 708 17.66 32.63 -21.35
CA ASN A 708 17.88 33.37 -22.59
C ASN A 708 18.82 34.56 -22.34
N ILE A 709 19.92 34.60 -23.06
CA ILE A 709 20.99 35.59 -22.91
C ILE A 709 21.28 36.36 -24.22
N SER A 710 20.37 36.26 -25.20
CA SER A 710 20.54 36.86 -26.54
C SER A 710 20.69 38.39 -26.54
N ASN A 711 20.35 39.05 -25.44
CA ASN A 711 20.47 40.50 -25.25
C ASN A 711 21.80 40.94 -24.62
N ILE A 712 22.69 40.03 -24.22
CA ILE A 712 23.99 40.37 -23.63
C ILE A 712 24.95 40.79 -24.74
N ILE A 713 25.51 42.00 -24.64
CA ILE A 713 26.46 42.58 -25.61
C ILE A 713 27.76 43.10 -24.97
N GLN A 714 27.93 42.87 -23.66
CA GLN A 714 29.08 43.32 -22.86
C GLN A 714 29.33 42.32 -21.72
N THR A 715 30.53 42.34 -21.13
CA THR A 715 30.88 41.51 -19.97
C THR A 715 29.82 41.55 -18.88
N GLN A 716 29.41 40.38 -18.39
CA GLN A 716 28.32 40.24 -17.42
C GLN A 716 28.61 39.14 -16.39
N SER A 717 28.10 39.35 -15.17
CA SER A 717 28.08 38.35 -14.11
C SER A 717 26.65 37.90 -13.83
N LEU A 718 26.45 36.59 -13.81
CA LEU A 718 25.18 35.89 -13.62
C LEU A 718 25.19 35.09 -12.32
N TYR A 719 24.00 34.90 -11.74
CA TYR A 719 23.81 34.16 -10.48
C TYR A 719 22.68 33.16 -10.66
N PHE A 720 22.93 31.92 -10.25
CA PHE A 720 22.05 30.79 -10.43
C PHE A 720 21.83 30.07 -9.10
N SER A 721 20.62 29.51 -8.92
CA SER A 721 20.28 28.69 -7.76
C SER A 721 19.56 27.43 -8.22
N LEU A 722 20.11 26.27 -7.86
CA LEU A 722 19.60 24.95 -8.25
C LEU A 722 18.78 24.33 -7.10
N SER A 723 17.55 23.89 -7.39
CA SER A 723 16.62 23.20 -6.48
C SER A 723 16.55 21.70 -6.75
N ASN A 724 16.20 20.90 -5.73
CA ASN A 724 16.17 19.43 -5.82
C ASN A 724 15.10 18.99 -6.83
N ASN A 725 15.35 17.90 -7.55
CA ASN A 725 14.40 17.20 -8.43
C ASN A 725 13.26 16.46 -7.68
N LYS A 726 13.11 16.64 -6.36
CA LYS A 726 12.08 15.95 -5.56
C LYS A 726 10.96 16.91 -5.20
N THR A 727 9.98 17.04 -6.09
CA THR A 727 8.64 17.49 -5.72
C THR A 727 8.06 16.49 -4.72
N ILE A 728 8.03 16.86 -3.44
CA ILE A 728 6.95 16.43 -2.56
C ILE A 728 5.71 17.15 -3.10
N ASP A 729 4.85 16.39 -3.75
CA ASP A 729 3.52 16.82 -4.15
C ASP A 729 2.69 17.06 -2.88
N THR A 730 2.40 18.33 -2.61
CA THR A 730 1.16 18.70 -1.94
C THR A 730 0.57 19.90 -2.65
N THR A 731 -0.60 19.66 -3.26
CA THR A 731 -1.66 20.60 -3.68
C THR A 731 -1.70 21.03 -5.15
N SER A 732 -2.53 20.27 -5.87
CA SER A 732 -3.45 20.61 -6.96
C SER A 732 -3.71 22.10 -7.26
N GLY A 733 -3.69 22.42 -8.55
CA GLY A 733 -4.12 23.71 -9.09
C GLY A 733 -4.04 23.81 -10.62
N SER A 734 -5.04 23.22 -11.27
CA SER A 734 -5.32 23.17 -12.72
C SER A 734 -5.01 24.41 -13.57
N SER A 735 -4.62 24.09 -14.82
CA SER A 735 -4.45 24.86 -16.06
C SER A 735 -5.14 26.23 -16.23
N GLY A 736 -4.41 27.17 -16.82
CA GLY A 736 -4.96 28.32 -17.53
C GLY A 736 -3.86 29.17 -18.17
N GLY A 737 -3.62 29.00 -19.48
CA GLY A 737 -2.65 29.81 -20.24
C GLY A 737 -3.04 31.29 -20.30
N GLY A 738 -2.04 32.17 -20.29
CA GLY A 738 -2.24 33.60 -20.50
C GLY A 738 -1.00 34.42 -20.17
N SER A 739 -0.50 35.13 -21.17
CA SER A 739 0.59 36.09 -21.10
C SER A 739 0.22 37.32 -20.26
N ILE A 740 1.10 37.77 -19.36
CA ILE A 740 1.16 39.13 -18.79
C ILE A 740 2.51 39.27 -18.06
N SER A 741 3.52 39.94 -18.63
CA SER A 741 3.79 41.38 -18.56
C SER A 741 3.99 41.95 -17.16
N PHE A 742 5.26 42.28 -16.86
CA PHE A 742 5.79 43.30 -15.94
C PHE A 742 4.78 43.97 -14.98
N LEU A 743 4.84 43.62 -13.70
CA LEU A 743 4.87 44.50 -12.51
C LEU A 743 4.54 43.70 -11.24
N SER A 744 5.28 43.97 -10.16
CA SER A 744 5.28 43.31 -8.83
C SER A 744 6.03 41.96 -8.82
N LEU A 745 7.02 41.70 -7.98
CA LEU A 745 7.28 42.12 -6.61
C LEU A 745 8.70 42.67 -6.42
N PHE A 746 8.77 43.89 -5.89
CA PHE A 746 9.85 44.33 -5.00
C PHE A 746 9.15 44.68 -3.69
N SER A 747 9.41 43.95 -2.59
CA SER A 747 9.18 44.42 -1.22
C SER A 747 9.75 43.47 -0.17
N PHE A 748 11.02 43.71 0.19
CA PHE A 748 11.60 43.82 1.55
C PHE A 748 13.12 43.90 1.29
N VAL A 749 13.92 44.90 1.69
CA VAL A 749 14.04 45.69 2.91
C VAL A 749 14.75 47.01 2.57
N ILE A 750 14.45 48.11 3.28
CA ILE A 750 15.39 49.09 3.88
C ILE A 750 14.67 50.43 4.10
N LEU A 751 14.49 50.80 5.38
CA LEU A 751 14.73 52.17 5.82
C LEU A 751 15.11 52.19 7.31
N LEU A 752 16.38 52.47 7.59
CA LEU A 752 16.82 53.11 8.83
C LEU A 752 17.86 54.18 8.47
N LEU A 753 17.40 55.42 8.46
CA LEU A 753 18.24 56.62 8.42
C LEU A 753 18.91 56.82 9.79
N SER A 754 20.22 57.00 9.82
CA SER A 754 20.81 58.11 10.59
C SER A 754 22.26 58.38 10.19
N VAL A 755 22.45 59.56 9.58
CA VAL A 755 23.75 60.20 9.39
C VAL A 755 24.19 60.80 10.74
N ARG A 756 25.38 60.44 11.23
CA ARG A 756 26.17 61.32 12.10
C ARG A 756 27.63 61.36 11.63
N ARG A 757 28.02 62.56 11.19
CA ARG A 757 29.41 62.99 10.93
C ARG A 757 30.26 62.81 12.18
N ILE A 758 31.43 62.18 12.06
CA ILE A 758 32.57 62.44 12.95
C ILE A 758 33.85 62.56 12.12
N LYS A 759 34.55 63.69 12.34
CA LYS A 759 35.82 64.11 11.74
C LYS A 759 36.96 63.16 12.12
N MET A 760 37.81 62.80 11.17
CA MET A 760 39.19 62.38 11.47
C MET A 760 40.06 63.60 11.81
N LEU A 761 40.71 63.56 12.97
CA LEU A 761 41.85 64.39 13.35
C LEU A 761 42.98 63.46 13.80
N ARG A 762 44.18 63.77 13.33
CA ARG A 762 45.46 63.05 13.47
C ARG A 762 45.95 62.89 14.93
N LYS A 763 46.56 61.71 15.19
CA LYS A 763 47.83 61.40 15.93
C LYS A 763 47.94 61.74 17.44
N PRO A 764 48.96 61.26 18.19
CA PRO A 764 49.89 60.10 18.00
C PRO A 764 50.20 59.31 19.31
N VAL A 765 51.14 58.33 19.21
CA VAL A 765 52.00 57.73 20.29
C VAL A 765 51.23 56.83 21.29
N GLU A 766 51.62 55.59 21.57
CA GLU A 766 52.94 54.97 21.79
C GLU A 766 52.90 53.48 21.41
#